data_AF-A0A6G8IBR1-F1
#
_entry.id   AF-A0A6G8IBR1-F1
#
_cell.length_a   1.000
_cell.length_b   1.000
_cell.length_c   1.000
_cell.angle_alpha   90.00
_cell.angle_beta   90.00
_cell.angle_gamma   90.00
#
_symmetry.space_group_name_H-M   'P 1'
#
loop_
_entity.id
_entity.type
_entity.pdbx_description
1 polymer ?
#
loop_
_entity_poly.entity_id
_entity_poly.type
_entity_poly.pdbx_seq_one_letter_code
_entity_poly.pdbx_strand_id
1 'polypeptide(L)'
;MDDVGIDQMASFGYGGLTPPRMPNINAVAQAGLRFRNAWAMPECSLGRASFFVGQFPPRTNIYQAIGPNDLANSHVSPFATTAPKLLKKANYESGLFGKFHLGGPENNEAGNAAPHTLGWDYFYGWLGGLPGSIDTTAGGLAAPDTHKCGFLPRQNRAGTDFGACFKPDNSCTDISVTGPAPHEDAPGLQCIDSGGVFAPNQTCSDPRPGWVNFNQENAYYVSPLVINDGSYVEEVPLTDMRARGYRTRIETDAAIDWIKSRPTNRPWMATVSYTSAHTPWQQPPVGLLSENTISLRDSLDCGATGAGRLLQNQMIEAMDAELGRLMVEVGLAQWDSNGRLVYDPAASNTTIVIVGDNGTLGTAVKQPFAPSQAKGTAYQTGIWTPLIVAGPQVQAPNRDVENMVNMVDVFQFFGEVANLNAHDEAVQTLDSTSLMAYVQNPGQETLRTINFAMGSFNYQANNTRNAPCVISTSCTQIPVSKSVCEDNQGVWWGPGYDDPSVVDNGGTGYSMCWEVNKALANDGQSQVTINPETSIGLRNEQYKLVRNITQEYDASTPNSPRTTTVEQLFQINQDKNRPLLDTPDRDLLQAPTSQTLAIYDDLKQKMDQVLASNPLCPGDGNLDRVVNGDDVENWARIARDWGKSSMYDFMVSGAFDGLTNATDGGIIQNNLNTNCDPAYAIY
;
A
#
# COMPACT_ATOMS: atom_id res chain seq x y z
N MET A 1 7.59 1.40 1.49
CA MET A 1 7.35 0.35 2.50
C MET A 1 5.84 0.22 2.64
N ASP A 2 5.34 -1.00 2.62
CA ASP A 2 3.91 -1.30 2.70
C ASP A 2 3.50 -1.58 4.15
N ASP A 3 2.46 -0.91 4.64
CA ASP A 3 1.91 -1.06 6.00
C ASP A 3 2.91 -0.81 7.16
N VAL A 4 3.92 0.04 6.91
CA VAL A 4 4.89 0.47 7.93
C VAL A 4 4.57 1.90 8.36
N GLY A 5 3.75 2.03 9.39
CA GLY A 5 3.45 3.31 10.03
C GLY A 5 4.59 3.83 10.90
N ILE A 6 4.47 5.09 11.33
CA ILE A 6 5.48 5.74 12.17
C ILE A 6 5.73 5.00 13.50
N ASP A 7 4.72 4.27 13.99
CA ASP A 7 4.76 3.51 15.24
C ASP A 7 5.75 2.34 15.20
N GLN A 8 6.24 1.97 14.01
CA GLN A 8 7.27 0.96 13.81
C GLN A 8 8.71 1.51 13.90
N MET A 9 8.88 2.83 13.92
CA MET A 9 10.15 3.47 13.56
C MET A 9 10.94 4.02 14.77
N ALA A 10 11.90 3.23 15.25
CA ALA A 10 12.79 3.62 16.35
C ALA A 10 13.66 4.85 16.08
N SER A 11 14.11 5.06 14.83
CA SER A 11 14.82 6.28 14.41
C SER A 11 13.97 7.54 14.48
N PHE A 12 12.65 7.38 14.51
CA PHE A 12 11.68 8.44 14.76
C PHE A 12 11.22 8.43 16.23
N GLY A 13 11.97 7.83 17.15
CA GLY A 13 11.62 7.84 18.58
C GLY A 13 10.34 7.07 18.93
N TYR A 14 9.81 6.28 18.00
CA TYR A 14 8.66 5.40 18.20
C TYR A 14 9.12 3.93 18.13
N GLY A 15 8.26 2.96 17.86
CA GLY A 15 8.66 1.55 17.76
C GLY A 15 8.14 0.63 18.87
N GLY A 16 7.38 1.17 19.84
CA GLY A 16 6.82 0.42 20.97
C GLY A 16 7.87 -0.20 21.88
N LEU A 17 7.47 -1.21 22.66
CA LEU A 17 8.37 -1.92 23.59
C LEU A 17 9.44 -2.76 22.86
N THR A 18 9.07 -3.33 21.71
CA THR A 18 9.94 -4.21 20.91
C THR A 18 9.90 -3.75 19.45
N PRO A 19 10.76 -2.79 19.06
CA PRO A 19 10.85 -2.32 17.68
C PRO A 19 11.54 -3.35 16.76
N PRO A 20 11.25 -3.37 15.44
CA PRO A 20 12.08 -4.06 14.49
C PRO A 20 13.48 -3.43 14.46
N ARG A 21 14.50 -4.24 14.18
CA ARG A 21 15.87 -3.73 13.98
C ARG A 21 16.07 -3.29 12.55
N MET A 22 16.31 -2.00 12.37
CA MET A 22 16.52 -1.43 11.04
C MET A 22 17.87 -0.68 10.94
N PRO A 23 19.02 -1.35 11.18
CA PRO A 23 20.31 -0.67 11.14
C PRO A 23 20.61 0.02 9.80
N ASN A 24 20.14 -0.52 8.67
CA ASN A 24 20.45 0.03 7.34
C ASN A 24 19.60 1.28 7.05
N ILE A 25 18.29 1.25 7.29
CA ILE A 25 17.42 2.42 7.22
C ILE A 25 17.88 3.49 8.22
N ASN A 26 18.35 3.08 9.42
CA ASN A 26 18.89 4.02 10.40
C ASN A 26 20.15 4.72 9.89
N ALA A 27 21.04 4.02 9.16
CA ALA A 27 22.21 4.64 8.53
C ALA A 27 21.79 5.68 7.47
N VAL A 28 20.77 5.38 6.65
CA VAL A 28 20.20 6.34 5.69
C VAL A 28 19.61 7.55 6.41
N ALA A 29 18.86 7.33 7.51
CA ALA A 29 18.27 8.39 8.30
C ALA A 29 19.32 9.30 8.98
N GLN A 30 20.44 8.73 9.42
CA GLN A 30 21.57 9.49 9.99
C GLN A 30 22.31 10.29 8.92
N ALA A 31 22.42 9.77 7.71
CA ALA A 31 23.05 10.45 6.59
C ALA A 31 22.11 11.49 5.92
N GLY A 32 20.82 11.48 6.25
CA GLY A 32 19.79 12.31 5.65
C GLY A 32 18.97 13.13 6.64
N LEU A 33 17.71 13.35 6.28
CA LEU A 33 16.70 14.05 7.07
C LEU A 33 15.54 13.11 7.40
N ARG A 34 14.96 13.27 8.59
CA ARG A 34 13.74 12.59 9.02
C ARG A 34 12.58 13.60 9.03
N PHE A 35 11.60 13.43 8.15
CA PHE A 35 10.40 14.25 8.13
C PHE A 35 9.40 13.69 9.14
N ARG A 36 9.33 14.35 10.29
CA ARG A 36 8.60 13.89 11.49
C ARG A 36 7.09 14.04 11.36
N ASN A 37 6.65 14.94 10.49
CA ASN A 37 5.25 15.32 10.35
C ASN A 37 4.78 15.09 8.91
N ALA A 38 5.05 13.87 8.42
CA ALA A 38 4.65 13.40 7.10
C ALA A 38 3.33 12.63 7.18
N TRP A 39 2.33 13.06 6.40
CA TRP A 39 1.07 12.35 6.24
C TRP A 39 1.02 11.64 4.90
N ALA A 40 0.51 10.42 4.92
CA ALA A 40 0.06 9.69 3.75
C ALA A 40 -1.47 9.67 3.68
N MET A 41 -2.01 8.80 2.82
CA MET A 41 -3.42 8.46 2.79
C MET A 41 -3.67 7.20 3.64
N PRO A 42 -4.92 6.91 4.04
CA PRO A 42 -5.19 5.82 4.99
C PRO A 42 -5.01 4.41 4.41
N GLU A 43 -4.89 4.24 3.08
CA GLU A 43 -4.74 2.93 2.43
C GLU A 43 -3.78 2.98 1.23
N CYS A 44 -3.36 1.80 0.78
CA CYS A 44 -2.24 1.59 -0.13
C CYS A 44 -2.38 2.30 -1.48
N SER A 45 -3.47 2.07 -2.23
CA SER A 45 -3.64 2.64 -3.58
C SER A 45 -3.69 4.17 -3.55
N LEU A 46 -4.39 4.78 -2.59
CA LEU A 46 -4.44 6.24 -2.50
C LEU A 46 -3.08 6.82 -2.09
N GLY A 47 -2.38 6.17 -1.15
CA GLY A 47 -1.07 6.62 -0.69
C GLY A 47 -0.07 6.62 -1.82
N ARG A 48 -0.05 5.53 -2.60
CA ARG A 48 0.80 5.36 -3.79
C ARG A 48 0.40 6.32 -4.91
N ALA A 49 -0.89 6.52 -5.17
CA ALA A 49 -1.34 7.47 -6.16
C ALA A 49 -0.92 8.89 -5.78
N SER A 50 -1.19 9.31 -4.54
CA SER A 50 -0.81 10.63 -4.01
C SER A 50 0.70 10.88 -4.17
N PHE A 51 1.51 9.86 -3.86
CA PHE A 51 2.96 9.88 -4.04
C PHE A 51 3.40 10.07 -5.49
N PHE A 52 2.80 9.34 -6.44
CA PHE A 52 3.24 9.33 -7.84
C PHE A 52 2.60 10.40 -8.72
N VAL A 53 1.51 11.03 -8.30
CA VAL A 53 0.79 12.04 -9.11
C VAL A 53 0.66 13.41 -8.46
N GLY A 54 1.04 13.55 -7.19
CA GLY A 54 1.05 14.83 -6.49
C GLY A 54 -0.35 15.41 -6.22
N GLN A 55 -1.37 14.55 -6.08
CA GLN A 55 -2.75 14.96 -5.89
C GLN A 55 -3.43 14.24 -4.72
N PHE A 56 -4.37 14.91 -4.07
CA PHE A 56 -5.26 14.31 -3.09
C PHE A 56 -6.38 13.46 -3.74
N PRO A 57 -6.97 12.51 -2.99
CA PRO A 57 -8.02 11.60 -3.48
C PRO A 57 -9.18 12.25 -4.26
N PRO A 58 -9.72 13.43 -3.88
CA PRO A 58 -10.79 14.09 -4.64
C PRO A 58 -10.45 14.44 -6.09
N ARG A 59 -9.17 14.40 -6.49
CA ARG A 59 -8.72 14.65 -7.86
C ARG A 59 -8.41 13.38 -8.64
N THR A 60 -7.95 12.34 -7.95
CA THR A 60 -7.58 11.08 -8.58
C THR A 60 -8.75 10.10 -8.66
N ASN A 61 -9.80 10.31 -7.86
CA ASN A 61 -10.93 9.39 -7.68
C ASN A 61 -10.53 8.02 -7.11
N ILE A 62 -9.36 7.94 -6.48
CA ILE A 62 -8.87 6.74 -5.80
C ILE A 62 -9.07 6.97 -4.30
N TYR A 63 -10.04 6.27 -3.73
CA TYR A 63 -10.52 6.48 -2.36
C TYR A 63 -10.32 5.29 -1.41
N GLN A 64 -10.05 4.09 -1.94
CA GLN A 64 -9.68 2.88 -1.20
C GLN A 64 -8.64 2.07 -1.96
N ALA A 65 -8.15 0.98 -1.37
CA ALA A 65 -7.40 -0.06 -2.06
C ALA A 65 -8.12 -0.53 -3.34
N ILE A 66 -7.45 -0.46 -4.48
CA ILE A 66 -7.99 -0.88 -5.78
C ILE A 66 -8.22 -2.40 -5.75
N GLY A 67 -9.45 -2.81 -6.04
CA GLY A 67 -9.90 -4.20 -6.12
C GLY A 67 -10.39 -4.61 -7.52
N PRO A 68 -10.71 -5.89 -7.72
CA PRO A 68 -11.07 -6.44 -9.04
C PRO A 68 -12.40 -5.91 -9.59
N ASN A 69 -13.24 -5.31 -8.74
CA ASN A 69 -14.53 -4.74 -9.13
C ASN A 69 -14.49 -3.23 -9.32
N ASP A 70 -13.38 -2.58 -8.98
CA ASP A 70 -13.24 -1.13 -9.11
C ASP A 70 -13.07 -0.77 -10.59
N LEU A 71 -13.70 0.33 -10.98
CA LEU A 71 -13.70 0.84 -12.35
C LEU A 71 -12.39 1.58 -12.68
N ALA A 72 -12.12 1.76 -13.97
CA ALA A 72 -10.95 2.49 -14.45
C ALA A 72 -10.83 3.89 -13.81
N ASN A 73 -11.97 4.54 -13.57
CA ASN A 73 -12.03 5.87 -12.95
C ASN A 73 -11.47 5.90 -11.52
N SER A 74 -11.27 4.74 -10.87
CA SER A 74 -10.60 4.61 -9.57
C SER A 74 -9.17 4.08 -9.69
N HIS A 75 -8.59 4.12 -10.89
CA HIS A 75 -7.17 3.84 -11.16
C HIS A 75 -6.45 5.14 -11.53
N VAL A 76 -5.11 5.13 -11.49
CA VAL A 76 -4.35 6.28 -11.97
C VAL A 76 -4.57 6.45 -13.47
N SER A 77 -5.00 7.65 -13.87
CA SER A 77 -5.25 7.96 -15.28
C SER A 77 -3.98 7.84 -16.12
N PRO A 78 -4.03 7.16 -17.29
CA PRO A 78 -2.92 7.16 -18.24
C PRO A 78 -2.66 8.56 -18.83
N PHE A 79 -3.56 9.52 -18.67
CA PHE A 79 -3.35 10.90 -19.09
C PHE A 79 -2.67 11.77 -18.02
N ALA A 80 -2.69 11.34 -16.75
CA ALA A 80 -2.02 12.07 -15.68
C ALA A 80 -0.49 12.09 -15.86
N THR A 81 0.12 13.22 -15.48
CA THR A 81 1.59 13.32 -15.36
C THR A 81 2.03 12.64 -14.07
N THR A 82 2.51 11.41 -14.19
CA THR A 82 3.09 10.63 -13.10
C THR A 82 4.56 10.98 -12.89
N ALA A 83 5.15 10.65 -11.74
CA ALA A 83 6.57 10.88 -11.47
C ALA A 83 7.53 10.36 -12.56
N PRO A 84 7.40 9.12 -13.09
CA PRO A 84 8.26 8.67 -14.18
C PRO A 84 8.03 9.47 -15.47
N LYS A 85 6.79 9.89 -15.79
CA LYS A 85 6.53 10.76 -16.95
C LYS A 85 7.16 12.15 -16.79
N LEU A 86 7.09 12.72 -15.58
CA LEU A 86 7.75 13.98 -15.23
C LEU A 86 9.27 13.85 -15.43
N LEU A 87 9.89 12.85 -14.81
CA LEU A 87 11.34 12.63 -14.87
C LEU A 87 11.83 12.30 -16.29
N LYS A 88 11.01 11.68 -17.13
CA LYS A 88 11.32 11.42 -18.54
C LYS A 88 11.63 12.71 -19.31
N LYS A 89 11.04 13.85 -18.94
CA LYS A 89 11.36 15.17 -19.52
C LYS A 89 12.81 15.61 -19.24
N ALA A 90 13.42 15.12 -18.16
CA ALA A 90 14.83 15.29 -17.83
C ALA A 90 15.70 14.08 -18.26
N ASN A 91 15.24 13.27 -19.22
CA ASN A 91 15.95 12.12 -19.78
C ASN A 91 16.22 10.96 -18.79
N TYR A 92 15.48 10.90 -17.67
CA TYR A 92 15.54 9.75 -16.77
C TYR A 92 14.97 8.51 -17.44
N GLU A 93 15.52 7.36 -17.07
CA GLU A 93 14.91 6.05 -17.29
C GLU A 93 14.32 5.54 -15.98
N SER A 94 13.11 5.01 -16.00
CA SER A 94 12.38 4.64 -14.78
C SER A 94 12.08 3.15 -14.69
N GLY A 95 12.47 2.53 -13.57
CA GLY A 95 12.20 1.13 -13.23
C GLY A 95 11.37 1.00 -11.94
N LEU A 96 10.44 0.06 -11.88
CA LEU A 96 9.71 -0.29 -10.64
C LEU A 96 9.82 -1.79 -10.36
N PHE A 97 10.22 -2.11 -9.13
CA PHE A 97 10.43 -3.47 -8.65
C PHE A 97 9.52 -3.73 -7.46
N GLY A 98 8.62 -4.71 -7.56
CA GLY A 98 7.66 -5.06 -6.50
C GLY A 98 6.24 -4.58 -6.73
N LYS A 99 5.56 -4.13 -5.67
CA LYS A 99 4.13 -3.79 -5.69
C LYS A 99 3.85 -2.52 -6.48
N PHE A 100 2.89 -2.58 -7.41
CA PHE A 100 2.43 -1.45 -8.19
C PHE A 100 1.19 -0.79 -7.54
N HIS A 101 0.03 -1.45 -7.63
CA HIS A 101 -1.26 -1.08 -7.02
C HIS A 101 -1.79 0.33 -7.35
N LEU A 102 -1.49 0.81 -8.56
CA LEU A 102 -2.02 2.06 -9.15
C LEU A 102 -3.08 1.81 -10.23
N GLY A 103 -3.32 0.54 -10.54
CA GLY A 103 -4.16 0.01 -11.61
C GLY A 103 -3.74 -1.43 -11.88
N GLY A 104 -4.54 -2.19 -12.61
CA GLY A 104 -4.28 -3.60 -12.88
C GLY A 104 -5.07 -4.10 -14.08
N PRO A 105 -5.02 -5.40 -14.39
CA PRO A 105 -5.74 -5.96 -15.54
C PRO A 105 -7.27 -5.86 -15.43
N GLU A 106 -7.79 -5.72 -14.22
CA GLU A 106 -9.22 -5.59 -13.97
C GLU A 106 -9.68 -4.18 -14.35
N ASN A 107 -10.70 -4.07 -15.22
CA ASN A 107 -11.31 -2.80 -15.64
C ASN A 107 -10.32 -1.71 -16.09
N ASN A 108 -9.18 -2.07 -16.67
CA ASN A 108 -8.22 -1.13 -17.25
C ASN A 108 -7.88 -1.53 -18.68
N GLU A 109 -7.98 -0.58 -19.61
CA GLU A 109 -7.62 -0.79 -21.02
C GLU A 109 -6.18 -1.31 -21.18
N ALA A 110 -5.26 -0.82 -20.36
CA ALA A 110 -3.84 -1.18 -20.44
C ALA A 110 -3.56 -2.61 -19.97
N GLY A 111 -4.48 -3.26 -19.26
CA GLY A 111 -4.25 -4.60 -18.74
C GLY A 111 -2.99 -4.66 -17.86
N ASN A 112 -2.17 -5.67 -18.12
CA ASN A 112 -0.86 -5.84 -17.48
C ASN A 112 0.22 -4.82 -17.92
N ALA A 113 -0.05 -4.04 -18.97
CA ALA A 113 0.81 -2.96 -19.44
C ALA A 113 0.63 -1.64 -18.66
N ALA A 114 -0.23 -1.60 -17.62
CA ALA A 114 -0.50 -0.38 -16.86
C ALA A 114 0.75 0.35 -16.32
N PRO A 115 1.81 -0.31 -15.81
CA PRO A 115 3.05 0.38 -15.45
C PRO A 115 3.68 1.13 -16.63
N HIS A 116 3.67 0.54 -17.82
CA HIS A 116 4.22 1.18 -19.01
C HIS A 116 3.41 2.41 -19.43
N THR A 117 2.07 2.34 -19.41
CA THR A 117 1.21 3.49 -19.75
C THR A 117 1.30 4.61 -18.70
N LEU A 118 1.66 4.27 -17.46
CA LEU A 118 1.99 5.22 -16.41
C LEU A 118 3.44 5.72 -16.46
N GLY A 119 4.26 5.30 -17.43
CA GLY A 119 5.55 5.90 -17.77
C GLY A 119 6.78 5.16 -17.26
N TRP A 120 6.63 4.02 -16.58
CA TRP A 120 7.79 3.17 -16.27
C TRP A 120 8.32 2.52 -17.55
N ASP A 121 9.61 2.65 -17.79
CA ASP A 121 10.27 2.01 -18.92
C ASP A 121 10.53 0.52 -18.63
N TYR A 122 10.66 0.15 -17.35
CA TYR A 122 10.78 -1.24 -16.88
C TYR A 122 9.93 -1.49 -15.64
N PHE A 123 9.28 -2.66 -15.57
CA PHE A 123 8.55 -3.13 -14.39
C PHE A 123 8.87 -4.60 -14.15
N TYR A 124 9.09 -4.98 -12.90
CA TYR A 124 9.24 -6.36 -12.47
C TYR A 124 8.55 -6.53 -11.12
N GLY A 125 7.35 -7.09 -11.10
CA GLY A 125 6.63 -7.27 -9.83
C GLY A 125 5.16 -7.63 -9.96
N TRP A 126 4.35 -7.10 -9.04
CA TRP A 126 2.94 -7.46 -8.87
C TRP A 126 2.05 -6.24 -9.09
N LEU A 127 1.08 -6.38 -9.99
CA LEU A 127 0.14 -5.29 -10.30
C LEU A 127 -0.88 -5.08 -9.18
N GLY A 128 -1.40 -6.19 -8.65
CA GLY A 128 -2.34 -6.21 -7.54
C GLY A 128 -1.74 -5.67 -6.25
N GLY A 129 -2.62 -5.38 -5.30
CA GLY A 129 -2.25 -4.78 -4.03
C GLY A 129 -1.66 -5.71 -3.00
N LEU A 130 -1.81 -7.00 -3.20
CA LEU A 130 -1.65 -7.98 -2.13
C LEU A 130 -0.81 -9.15 -2.67
N PRO A 131 0.05 -9.75 -1.83
CA PRO A 131 0.50 -11.11 -2.09
C PRO A 131 -0.70 -12.06 -2.23
N GLY A 132 -0.50 -13.19 -2.91
CA GLY A 132 -1.45 -14.29 -2.84
C GLY A 132 -1.64 -14.78 -1.40
N SER A 133 -2.70 -15.53 -1.12
CA SER A 133 -2.86 -16.17 0.19
C SER A 133 -1.76 -17.20 0.44
N ILE A 134 -1.56 -17.56 1.71
CA ILE A 134 -0.62 -18.62 2.08
C ILE A 134 -1.18 -19.98 1.62
N ASP A 135 -0.39 -20.78 0.91
CA ASP A 135 -0.74 -22.17 0.61
C ASP A 135 -0.59 -23.04 1.86
N THR A 136 -1.69 -23.19 2.59
CA THR A 136 -1.73 -23.98 3.82
C THR A 136 -1.65 -25.50 3.62
N THR A 137 -1.61 -25.97 2.37
CA THR A 137 -1.33 -27.38 2.03
C THR A 137 0.16 -27.69 1.96
N ALA A 138 1.03 -26.67 1.98
CA ALA A 138 2.48 -26.77 1.76
C ALA A 138 2.86 -27.45 0.44
N GLY A 139 2.30 -26.97 -0.67
CA GLY A 139 2.56 -27.46 -2.03
C GLY A 139 1.83 -28.75 -2.38
N GLY A 140 0.68 -29.00 -1.75
CA GLY A 140 -0.15 -30.21 -1.94
C GLY A 140 0.16 -31.36 -0.98
N LEU A 141 1.01 -31.14 0.03
CA LEU A 141 1.42 -32.18 1.00
C LEU A 141 0.26 -32.63 1.89
N ALA A 142 -0.58 -31.69 2.33
CA ALA A 142 -1.64 -31.93 3.31
C ALA A 142 -2.98 -31.33 2.87
N ALA A 143 -4.04 -31.56 3.65
CA ALA A 143 -5.30 -30.87 3.46
C ALA A 143 -5.13 -29.35 3.70
N PRO A 144 -6.01 -28.50 3.12
CA PRO A 144 -6.05 -27.08 3.45
C PRO A 144 -6.09 -26.84 4.97
N ASP A 145 -5.55 -25.70 5.39
CA ASP A 145 -5.43 -25.26 6.78
C ASP A 145 -4.48 -26.05 7.69
N THR A 146 -3.76 -27.04 7.16
CA THR A 146 -2.82 -27.85 7.97
C THR A 146 -1.54 -27.08 8.35
N HIS A 147 -0.96 -26.34 7.40
CA HIS A 147 0.32 -25.63 7.57
C HIS A 147 0.14 -24.12 7.44
N LYS A 148 -0.26 -23.46 8.54
CA LYS A 148 -0.65 -22.03 8.56
C LYS A 148 0.42 -21.04 8.05
N CYS A 149 1.70 -21.40 8.06
CA CYS A 149 2.78 -20.59 7.50
C CYS A 149 3.18 -20.96 6.06
N GLY A 150 2.55 -21.97 5.47
CA GLY A 150 2.78 -22.41 4.10
C GLY A 150 3.98 -23.33 3.90
N PHE A 151 4.59 -23.82 5.00
CA PHE A 151 5.68 -24.78 4.97
C PHE A 151 5.58 -25.76 6.14
N LEU A 152 6.24 -26.92 6.01
CA LEU A 152 6.35 -27.91 7.07
C LEU A 152 7.46 -27.52 8.09
N PRO A 153 7.16 -27.42 9.39
CA PRO A 153 8.13 -27.01 10.42
C PRO A 153 9.14 -28.12 10.75
N ARG A 154 10.01 -27.90 11.74
CA ARG A 154 11.00 -28.90 12.19
C ARG A 154 10.40 -30.05 12.99
N GLN A 155 11.18 -31.10 13.20
CA GLN A 155 10.73 -32.32 13.89
C GLN A 155 10.17 -32.06 15.30
N ASN A 156 10.80 -31.14 16.05
CA ASN A 156 10.34 -30.74 17.39
C ASN A 156 9.01 -29.96 17.38
N ARG A 157 8.45 -29.67 16.20
CA ARG A 157 7.19 -28.94 15.95
C ARG A 157 6.26 -29.71 15.02
N ALA A 158 6.28 -31.04 15.11
CA ALA A 158 5.44 -31.95 14.34
C ALA A 158 5.69 -31.95 12.82
N GLY A 159 6.89 -31.53 12.38
CA GLY A 159 7.36 -31.73 11.01
C GLY A 159 8.55 -32.68 10.93
N THR A 160 9.56 -32.36 10.13
CA THR A 160 10.78 -33.18 9.96
C THR A 160 12.02 -32.34 9.76
N ASP A 161 13.18 -32.94 10.03
CA ASP A 161 14.50 -32.35 9.86
C ASP A 161 15.21 -32.86 8.59
N PHE A 162 14.54 -33.67 7.76
CA PHE A 162 15.07 -34.20 6.50
C PHE A 162 13.99 -34.40 5.43
N GLY A 163 14.33 -34.12 4.17
CA GLY A 163 13.49 -34.43 3.02
C GLY A 163 14.11 -33.99 1.69
N ALA A 164 13.30 -34.01 0.63
CA ALA A 164 13.70 -33.63 -0.72
C ALA A 164 12.97 -32.36 -1.16
N CYS A 165 13.69 -31.39 -1.71
CA CYS A 165 13.12 -30.18 -2.28
C CYS A 165 13.02 -30.31 -3.79
N PHE A 166 11.79 -30.39 -4.32
CA PHE A 166 11.54 -30.46 -5.75
C PHE A 166 11.31 -29.07 -6.33
N LYS A 167 11.83 -28.81 -7.52
CA LYS A 167 11.65 -27.54 -8.23
C LYS A 167 10.87 -27.73 -9.55
N PRO A 168 10.24 -26.68 -10.08
CA PRO A 168 9.50 -26.74 -11.34
C PRO A 168 10.35 -27.17 -12.55
N ASP A 169 11.65 -26.86 -12.55
CA ASP A 169 12.63 -27.22 -13.59
C ASP A 169 13.07 -28.71 -13.54
N ASN A 170 12.40 -29.52 -12.71
CA ASN A 170 12.69 -30.93 -12.41
C ASN A 170 14.03 -31.16 -11.68
N SER A 171 14.72 -30.11 -11.25
CA SER A 171 15.82 -30.28 -10.31
C SER A 171 15.28 -30.65 -8.92
N CYS A 172 16.12 -31.34 -8.16
CA CYS A 172 15.80 -31.71 -6.79
C CYS A 172 17.06 -31.63 -5.92
N THR A 173 16.90 -31.26 -4.66
CA THR A 173 17.97 -31.24 -3.67
C THR A 173 17.52 -31.87 -2.36
N ASP A 174 18.31 -32.81 -1.83
CA ASP A 174 18.10 -33.34 -0.48
C ASP A 174 18.45 -32.25 0.54
N ILE A 175 17.54 -31.97 1.47
CA ILE A 175 17.73 -31.01 2.56
C ILE A 175 17.73 -31.77 3.88
N SER A 176 18.77 -31.58 4.68
CA SER A 176 18.89 -32.07 6.04
C SER A 176 19.36 -30.94 6.94
N VAL A 177 18.70 -30.76 8.07
CA VAL A 177 19.12 -29.81 9.10
C VAL A 177 19.68 -30.55 10.30
N THR A 178 20.85 -30.13 10.73
CA THR A 178 21.57 -30.72 11.89
C THR A 178 22.02 -29.67 12.88
N GLY A 179 21.96 -28.40 12.49
CA GLY A 179 22.27 -27.26 13.34
C GLY A 179 21.20 -27.05 14.41
N PRO A 180 21.55 -26.31 15.48
CA PRO A 180 20.55 -25.91 16.45
C PRO A 180 19.52 -25.08 15.70
N ALA A 181 18.24 -25.31 16.00
CA ALA A 181 17.20 -24.68 15.24
C ALA A 181 17.16 -23.13 15.28
N PRO A 182 17.88 -22.32 16.12
CA PRO A 182 17.82 -20.86 15.98
C PRO A 182 18.50 -20.43 14.71
N HIS A 183 19.62 -21.03 14.38
CA HIS A 183 20.49 -20.50 13.34
C HIS A 183 20.26 -21.17 11.99
N GLU A 184 19.23 -22.00 11.85
CA GLU A 184 18.94 -22.78 10.65
C GLU A 184 17.43 -22.94 10.46
N ASP A 185 16.93 -22.47 9.31
CA ASP A 185 15.53 -22.55 8.92
C ASP A 185 15.03 -24.00 8.84
N ALA A 186 13.72 -24.21 9.02
CA ALA A 186 13.12 -25.52 8.79
C ALA A 186 13.35 -25.98 7.33
N PRO A 187 13.55 -27.28 7.05
CA PRO A 187 13.74 -27.77 5.67
C PRO A 187 12.64 -27.32 4.70
N GLY A 188 11.39 -27.25 5.19
CA GLY A 188 10.26 -26.73 4.40
C GLY A 188 10.44 -25.27 4.01
N LEU A 189 10.90 -24.42 4.94
CA LEU A 189 11.17 -23.00 4.71
C LEU A 189 12.37 -22.80 3.78
N GLN A 190 13.45 -23.57 3.97
CA GLN A 190 14.61 -23.54 3.05
C GLN A 190 14.20 -23.93 1.62
N CYS A 191 13.35 -24.95 1.48
CA CYS A 191 12.90 -25.40 0.18
C CYS A 191 12.08 -24.33 -0.53
N ILE A 192 11.10 -23.73 0.16
CA ILE A 192 10.24 -22.72 -0.46
C ILE A 192 10.99 -21.40 -0.72
N ASP A 193 11.95 -21.01 0.13
CA ASP A 193 12.86 -19.89 -0.14
C ASP A 193 13.69 -20.13 -1.41
N SER A 194 14.06 -21.38 -1.68
CA SER A 194 14.75 -21.78 -2.92
C SER A 194 13.83 -21.98 -4.14
N GLY A 195 12.54 -21.68 -4.00
CA GLY A 195 11.51 -21.78 -5.04
C GLY A 195 10.87 -23.16 -5.21
N GLY A 196 11.13 -24.10 -4.31
CA GLY A 196 10.67 -25.49 -4.40
C GLY A 196 9.43 -25.84 -3.57
N VAL A 197 9.06 -27.12 -3.62
CA VAL A 197 8.05 -27.76 -2.76
C VAL A 197 8.72 -28.91 -2.01
N PHE A 198 8.55 -28.93 -0.68
CA PHE A 198 9.26 -29.85 0.21
C PHE A 198 8.52 -31.17 0.40
N ALA A 199 9.19 -32.28 0.09
CA ALA A 199 8.73 -33.64 0.34
C ALA A 199 9.42 -34.21 1.61
N PRO A 200 8.69 -34.35 2.72
CA PRO A 200 9.29 -34.79 3.97
C PRO A 200 9.70 -36.27 3.94
N ASN A 201 10.80 -36.60 4.63
CA ASN A 201 11.30 -37.96 4.82
C ASN A 201 11.56 -38.73 3.52
N GLN A 202 11.91 -38.02 2.45
CA GLN A 202 12.22 -38.56 1.13
C GLN A 202 13.58 -38.04 0.66
N THR A 203 14.20 -38.79 -0.23
CA THR A 203 15.34 -38.30 -1.04
C THR A 203 14.84 -37.95 -2.43
N CYS A 204 15.61 -37.17 -3.17
CA CYS A 204 15.33 -36.85 -4.55
C CYS A 204 15.07 -38.09 -5.40
N SER A 205 13.98 -38.03 -6.16
CA SER A 205 13.51 -39.12 -7.00
C SER A 205 13.00 -38.58 -8.34
N ASP A 206 13.11 -39.39 -9.38
CA ASP A 206 12.49 -39.14 -10.69
C ASP A 206 11.65 -40.39 -11.07
N PRO A 207 10.32 -40.27 -11.22
CA PRO A 207 9.52 -39.05 -11.16
C PRO A 207 9.38 -38.47 -9.75
N ARG A 208 9.16 -37.15 -9.66
CA ARG A 208 8.77 -36.47 -8.41
C ARG A 208 7.42 -36.99 -7.90
N PRO A 209 7.11 -36.86 -6.60
CA PRO A 209 5.82 -37.27 -6.06
C PRO A 209 4.65 -36.56 -6.76
N GLY A 210 3.61 -37.32 -7.12
CA GLY A 210 2.48 -36.81 -7.92
C GLY A 210 1.61 -35.75 -7.23
N TRP A 211 1.72 -35.59 -5.92
CA TRP A 211 1.01 -34.56 -5.15
C TRP A 211 1.70 -33.19 -5.18
N VAL A 212 2.99 -33.13 -5.57
CA VAL A 212 3.75 -31.88 -5.64
C VAL A 212 3.12 -30.94 -6.66
N ASN A 213 2.62 -29.80 -6.19
CA ASN A 213 1.89 -28.84 -7.01
C ASN A 213 2.60 -27.48 -7.07
N PHE A 214 3.10 -27.12 -8.26
CA PHE A 214 3.74 -25.82 -8.51
C PHE A 214 2.77 -24.72 -8.98
N ASN A 215 1.49 -25.05 -9.17
CA ASN A 215 0.48 -24.08 -9.61
C ASN A 215 -0.24 -23.37 -8.46
N GLN A 216 0.17 -23.61 -7.20
CA GLN A 216 -0.37 -22.91 -6.04
C GLN A 216 0.47 -21.66 -5.73
N GLU A 217 -0.20 -20.55 -5.47
CA GLU A 217 0.39 -19.35 -4.88
C GLU A 217 0.71 -19.59 -3.41
N ASN A 218 1.72 -18.90 -2.88
CA ASN A 218 2.09 -18.99 -1.48
C ASN A 218 2.71 -17.66 -1.06
N ALA A 219 1.85 -16.68 -0.79
CA ALA A 219 2.20 -15.38 -0.22
C ALA A 219 3.55 -14.80 -0.68
N TYR A 220 4.49 -14.63 0.25
CA TYR A 220 5.78 -14.00 -0.01
C TYR A 220 6.75 -14.91 -0.76
N TYR A 221 6.39 -16.15 -1.09
CA TYR A 221 7.29 -17.08 -1.77
C TYR A 221 6.88 -17.44 -3.19
N VAL A 222 5.60 -17.36 -3.52
CA VAL A 222 5.11 -17.77 -4.85
C VAL A 222 3.95 -16.88 -5.23
N SER A 223 4.07 -16.15 -6.34
CA SER A 223 3.00 -15.25 -6.76
C SER A 223 3.10 -14.88 -8.24
N PRO A 224 1.99 -14.49 -8.89
CA PRO A 224 1.97 -14.13 -10.30
C PRO A 224 2.88 -12.94 -10.58
N LEU A 225 3.92 -13.13 -11.38
CA LEU A 225 4.90 -12.08 -11.67
C LEU A 225 4.62 -11.50 -13.05
N VAL A 226 4.63 -10.17 -13.16
CA VAL A 226 4.50 -9.44 -14.42
C VAL A 226 5.79 -8.66 -14.69
N ILE A 227 6.26 -8.73 -15.92
CA ILE A 227 7.44 -7.99 -16.39
C ILE A 227 7.02 -7.09 -17.55
N ASN A 228 7.32 -5.79 -17.45
CA ASN A 228 7.26 -4.88 -18.60
C ASN A 228 8.67 -4.45 -19.00
N ASP A 229 9.00 -4.56 -20.28
CA ASP A 229 10.21 -3.99 -20.89
C ASP A 229 9.81 -3.13 -22.09
N GLY A 230 9.73 -1.82 -21.86
CA GLY A 230 9.00 -0.92 -22.76
C GLY A 230 7.55 -1.40 -22.93
N SER A 231 7.12 -1.56 -24.18
CA SER A 231 5.77 -2.03 -24.50
C SER A 231 5.61 -3.56 -24.47
N TYR A 232 6.68 -4.32 -24.25
CA TYR A 232 6.61 -5.78 -24.12
C TYR A 232 6.13 -6.15 -22.71
N VAL A 233 5.13 -7.03 -22.63
CA VAL A 233 4.55 -7.52 -21.38
C VAL A 233 4.70 -9.03 -21.32
N GLU A 234 5.26 -9.54 -20.22
CA GLU A 234 5.34 -10.97 -19.91
C GLU A 234 4.57 -11.26 -18.62
N GLU A 235 3.65 -12.23 -18.68
CA GLU A 235 3.06 -12.87 -17.51
C GLU A 235 3.84 -14.13 -17.20
N VAL A 236 4.64 -14.08 -16.13
CA VAL A 236 5.48 -15.21 -15.71
C VAL A 236 4.62 -16.19 -14.92
N PRO A 237 4.45 -17.44 -15.39
CA PRO A 237 3.62 -18.42 -14.70
C PRO A 237 4.23 -18.82 -13.36
N LEU A 238 3.39 -19.27 -12.42
CA LEU A 238 3.86 -19.74 -11.10
C LEU A 238 4.88 -20.89 -11.22
N THR A 239 4.84 -21.67 -12.29
CA THR A 239 5.78 -22.77 -12.54
C THR A 239 7.17 -22.29 -13.02
N ASP A 240 7.38 -21.01 -13.25
CA ASP A 240 8.70 -20.46 -13.58
C ASP A 240 9.44 -20.09 -12.29
N MET A 241 10.74 -20.39 -12.23
CA MET A 241 11.58 -20.10 -11.06
C MET A 241 11.64 -18.60 -10.72
N ARG A 242 11.48 -17.70 -11.69
CA ARG A 242 11.45 -16.24 -11.48
C ARG A 242 10.28 -15.78 -10.61
N ALA A 243 9.19 -16.55 -10.57
CA ALA A 243 8.01 -16.29 -9.76
C ALA A 243 8.04 -16.98 -8.38
N ARG A 244 9.18 -17.60 -8.02
CA ARG A 244 9.31 -18.43 -6.80
C ARG A 244 10.56 -18.09 -5.99
N GLY A 245 10.40 -18.02 -4.67
CA GLY A 245 11.43 -17.62 -3.69
C GLY A 245 10.97 -16.40 -2.89
N TYR A 246 11.73 -16.04 -1.84
CA TYR A 246 11.30 -14.96 -0.96
C TYR A 246 11.22 -13.61 -1.70
N ARG A 247 10.03 -13.02 -1.70
CA ARG A 247 9.63 -11.88 -2.52
C ARG A 247 10.53 -10.66 -2.31
N THR A 248 10.88 -10.34 -1.07
CA THR A 248 11.77 -9.20 -0.77
C THR A 248 13.16 -9.38 -1.40
N ARG A 249 13.64 -10.62 -1.53
CA ARG A 249 14.88 -10.92 -2.24
C ARG A 249 14.70 -10.76 -3.75
N ILE A 250 13.60 -11.28 -4.31
CA ILE A 250 13.25 -11.13 -5.75
C ILE A 250 13.17 -9.65 -6.16
N GLU A 251 12.46 -8.83 -5.38
CA GLU A 251 12.33 -7.38 -5.59
C GLU A 251 13.71 -6.68 -5.59
N THR A 252 14.60 -7.12 -4.71
CA THR A 252 15.94 -6.57 -4.55
C THR A 252 16.89 -7.01 -5.66
N ASP A 253 16.88 -8.29 -6.03
CA ASP A 253 17.68 -8.84 -7.14
C ASP A 253 17.34 -8.14 -8.45
N ALA A 254 16.05 -8.02 -8.76
CA ALA A 254 15.60 -7.33 -9.97
C ALA A 254 16.04 -5.86 -10.01
N ALA A 255 15.99 -5.16 -8.87
CA ALA A 255 16.49 -3.79 -8.77
C ALA A 255 18.01 -3.69 -8.94
N ILE A 256 18.78 -4.58 -8.31
CA ILE A 256 20.24 -4.64 -8.43
C ILE A 256 20.64 -4.85 -9.89
N ASP A 257 20.05 -5.85 -10.54
CA ASP A 257 20.37 -6.22 -11.92
C ASP A 257 20.05 -5.07 -12.88
N TRP A 258 18.87 -4.46 -12.72
CA TRP A 258 18.48 -3.34 -13.55
C TRP A 258 19.37 -2.11 -13.35
N ILE A 259 19.67 -1.72 -12.09
CA ILE A 259 20.54 -0.56 -11.79
C ILE A 259 21.94 -0.79 -12.36
N LYS A 260 22.54 -1.97 -12.14
CA LYS A 260 23.88 -2.30 -12.67
C LYS A 260 23.94 -2.32 -14.20
N SER A 261 22.80 -2.58 -14.87
CA SER A 261 22.71 -2.54 -16.34
C SER A 261 22.59 -1.11 -16.91
N ARG A 262 22.35 -0.09 -16.08
CA ARG A 262 22.14 1.28 -16.56
C ARG A 262 23.45 1.89 -17.08
N PRO A 263 23.40 2.65 -18.19
CA PRO A 263 24.58 3.37 -18.65
C PRO A 263 24.92 4.52 -17.70
N THR A 264 26.21 4.81 -17.53
CA THR A 264 26.69 5.83 -16.58
C THR A 264 26.38 7.27 -16.98
N ASN A 265 25.95 7.51 -18.23
CA ASN A 265 25.68 8.84 -18.78
C ASN A 265 24.18 9.17 -18.88
N ARG A 266 23.30 8.33 -18.34
CA ARG A 266 21.85 8.56 -18.31
C ARG A 266 21.36 8.47 -16.85
N PRO A 267 20.60 9.46 -16.36
CA PRO A 267 20.02 9.38 -15.02
C PRO A 267 18.91 8.32 -14.98
N TRP A 268 18.66 7.78 -13.80
CA TRP A 268 17.64 6.76 -13.58
C TRP A 268 16.86 7.01 -12.30
N MET A 269 15.62 6.51 -12.27
CA MET A 269 14.82 6.36 -11.05
C MET A 269 14.50 4.88 -10.87
N ALA A 270 14.91 4.31 -9.73
CA ALA A 270 14.54 2.95 -9.34
C ALA A 270 13.58 3.01 -8.16
N THR A 271 12.32 2.61 -8.38
CA THR A 271 11.33 2.44 -7.33
C THR A 271 11.38 1.01 -6.82
N VAL A 272 12.02 0.79 -5.67
CA VAL A 272 11.96 -0.51 -4.98
C VAL A 272 10.76 -0.50 -4.03
N SER A 273 9.65 -1.03 -4.52
CA SER A 273 8.35 -1.02 -3.89
C SER A 273 8.11 -2.33 -3.15
N TYR A 274 8.83 -2.52 -2.05
CA TYR A 274 8.70 -3.72 -1.22
C TYR A 274 7.24 -3.96 -0.85
N THR A 275 6.74 -5.17 -1.14
CA THR A 275 5.41 -5.60 -0.68
C THR A 275 5.42 -5.91 0.82
N SER A 276 6.58 -6.23 1.38
CA SER A 276 6.77 -6.37 2.82
C SER A 276 6.52 -5.02 3.53
N ALA A 277 5.83 -4.96 4.67
CA ALA A 277 5.41 -6.06 5.53
C ALA A 277 3.88 -6.22 5.60
N HIS A 278 3.21 -6.11 4.45
CA HIS A 278 1.77 -6.33 4.29
C HIS A 278 1.36 -7.77 4.71
N THR A 279 0.10 -7.99 5.05
CA THR A 279 -0.48 -9.33 5.18
C THR A 279 -0.57 -10.06 3.81
N PRO A 280 -0.71 -11.40 3.79
CA PRO A 280 -0.64 -12.31 4.92
C PRO A 280 0.77 -12.39 5.52
N TRP A 281 0.89 -12.40 6.84
CA TRP A 281 2.22 -12.43 7.46
C TRP A 281 2.86 -13.79 7.34
N GLN A 282 4.12 -13.81 6.91
CA GLN A 282 4.86 -15.03 6.71
C GLN A 282 6.26 -14.90 7.29
N GLN A 283 6.81 -16.03 7.76
CA GLN A 283 8.16 -16.05 8.32
C GLN A 283 9.19 -15.77 7.21
N PRO A 284 10.06 -14.76 7.39
CA PRO A 284 11.17 -14.52 6.47
C PRO A 284 12.32 -15.53 6.70
N PRO A 285 13.22 -15.71 5.73
CA PRO A 285 14.42 -16.53 5.89
C PRO A 285 15.31 -16.04 7.05
N VAL A 286 15.85 -16.95 7.87
CA VAL A 286 16.65 -16.59 9.06
C VAL A 286 17.90 -15.78 8.72
N GLY A 287 18.47 -15.98 7.54
CA GLY A 287 19.65 -15.24 7.07
C GLY A 287 19.41 -13.74 6.90
N LEU A 288 18.15 -13.29 6.88
CA LEU A 288 17.76 -11.89 6.80
C LEU A 288 17.38 -11.29 8.17
N LEU A 289 17.48 -12.07 9.25
CA LEU A 289 17.12 -11.65 10.60
C LEU A 289 18.35 -11.40 11.46
N SER A 290 18.21 -10.48 12.42
CA SER A 290 19.28 -10.22 13.39
C SER A 290 19.41 -11.33 14.43
N GLU A 291 20.63 -11.66 14.88
CA GLU A 291 20.91 -12.77 15.82
C GLU A 291 20.03 -12.80 17.07
N ASN A 292 19.64 -11.62 17.54
CA ASN A 292 18.86 -11.45 18.76
C ASN A 292 17.34 -11.54 18.54
N THR A 293 16.87 -11.55 17.29
CA THR A 293 15.46 -11.72 16.90
C THR A 293 15.11 -13.19 16.60
N ILE A 294 16.13 -14.02 16.39
CA ILE A 294 16.05 -15.43 16.02
C ILE A 294 15.36 -16.35 17.08
N SER A 295 15.07 -15.86 18.28
CA SER A 295 14.56 -16.69 19.38
C SER A 295 13.17 -17.32 19.16
N LEU A 296 12.41 -16.87 18.14
CA LEU A 296 11.00 -17.25 17.93
C LEU A 296 10.68 -18.05 16.63
N ARG A 297 11.54 -18.11 15.61
CA ARG A 297 11.55 -19.11 14.48
C ARG A 297 10.19 -19.58 13.90
N ASP A 298 10.13 -20.86 13.50
CA ASP A 298 8.94 -21.69 13.22
C ASP A 298 8.02 -21.90 14.44
N SER A 299 8.29 -21.23 15.56
CA SER A 299 7.38 -21.25 16.70
C SER A 299 6.18 -20.33 16.52
N LEU A 300 6.28 -19.36 15.62
CA LEU A 300 5.26 -18.38 15.33
C LEU A 300 4.22 -18.96 14.36
N ASP A 301 2.97 -18.98 14.79
CA ASP A 301 1.84 -19.34 13.95
C ASP A 301 1.40 -18.13 13.12
N CYS A 302 1.51 -18.24 11.80
CA CYS A 302 1.14 -17.19 10.85
C CYS A 302 -0.38 -16.93 10.81
N GLY A 303 -1.19 -17.87 11.30
CA GLY A 303 -2.64 -17.70 11.48
C GLY A 303 -3.04 -17.06 12.82
N ALA A 304 -2.11 -16.88 13.76
CA ALA A 304 -2.43 -16.42 15.11
C ALA A 304 -2.32 -14.88 15.25
N THR A 305 -3.40 -14.25 15.73
CA THR A 305 -3.49 -12.79 15.96
C THR A 305 -2.39 -12.24 16.86
N GLY A 306 -1.95 -13.00 17.88
CA GLY A 306 -0.92 -12.58 18.82
C GLY A 306 0.51 -12.59 18.25
N ALA A 307 0.78 -13.41 17.24
CA ALA A 307 2.11 -13.53 16.60
C ALA A 307 2.37 -12.43 15.57
N GLY A 308 1.31 -11.80 15.06
CA GLY A 308 1.35 -10.84 13.96
C GLY A 308 2.35 -9.71 14.10
N ARG A 309 2.40 -9.06 15.27
CA ARG A 309 3.38 -7.98 15.56
C ARG A 309 4.82 -8.45 15.47
N LEU A 310 5.09 -9.68 15.92
CA LEU A 310 6.44 -10.24 15.93
C LEU A 310 6.85 -10.70 14.53
N LEU A 311 5.91 -11.28 13.76
CA LEU A 311 6.13 -11.61 12.35
C LEU A 311 6.35 -10.33 11.52
N GLN A 312 5.54 -9.30 11.70
CA GLN A 312 5.73 -8.04 10.99
C GLN A 312 7.08 -7.40 11.35
N ASN A 313 7.52 -7.45 12.62
CA ASN A 313 8.86 -7.01 12.99
C ASN A 313 9.94 -7.76 12.19
N GLN A 314 9.86 -9.09 12.10
CA GLN A 314 10.80 -9.92 11.35
C GLN A 314 10.78 -9.60 9.84
N MET A 315 9.60 -9.40 9.27
CA MET A 315 9.43 -9.02 7.86
C MET A 315 10.04 -7.64 7.57
N ILE A 316 9.93 -6.69 8.50
CA ILE A 316 10.58 -5.37 8.42
C ILE A 316 12.11 -5.50 8.56
N GLU A 317 12.61 -6.35 9.48
CA GLU A 317 14.05 -6.64 9.59
C GLU A 317 14.61 -7.22 8.28
N ALA A 318 13.89 -8.15 7.65
CA ALA A 318 14.30 -8.74 6.38
C ALA A 318 14.33 -7.71 5.23
N MET A 319 13.35 -6.80 5.19
CA MET A 319 13.34 -5.67 4.26
C MET A 319 14.54 -4.73 4.50
N ASP A 320 14.89 -4.44 5.75
CA ASP A 320 16.06 -3.62 6.08
C ASP A 320 17.37 -4.29 5.64
N ALA A 321 17.50 -5.61 5.85
CA ALA A 321 18.66 -6.38 5.42
C ALA A 321 18.85 -6.34 3.90
N GLU A 322 17.78 -6.55 3.14
CA GLU A 322 17.79 -6.50 1.67
C GLU A 322 18.03 -5.07 1.13
N LEU A 323 17.52 -4.02 1.79
CA LEU A 323 17.91 -2.64 1.46
C LEU A 323 19.42 -2.43 1.63
N GLY A 324 20.00 -2.93 2.72
CA GLY A 324 21.45 -2.86 2.95
C GLY A 324 22.23 -3.55 1.83
N ARG A 325 21.79 -4.76 1.43
CA ARG A 325 22.38 -5.50 0.31
C ARG A 325 22.27 -4.72 -1.01
N LEU A 326 21.09 -4.20 -1.35
CA LEU A 326 20.86 -3.35 -2.52
C LEU A 326 21.88 -2.22 -2.58
N MET A 327 21.97 -1.43 -1.51
CA MET A 327 22.84 -0.27 -1.44
C MET A 327 24.31 -0.62 -1.62
N VAL A 328 24.78 -1.74 -1.05
CA VAL A 328 26.16 -2.18 -1.22
C VAL A 328 26.42 -2.71 -2.62
N GLU A 329 25.54 -3.55 -3.14
CA GLU A 329 25.73 -4.20 -4.43
C GLU A 329 25.69 -3.22 -5.61
N VAL A 330 24.89 -2.15 -5.52
CA VAL A 330 24.86 -1.09 -6.54
C VAL A 330 25.89 0.01 -6.30
N GLY A 331 26.76 -0.14 -5.28
CA GLY A 331 27.89 0.76 -5.02
C GLY A 331 27.53 2.08 -4.32
N LEU A 332 26.36 2.18 -3.69
CA LEU A 332 25.95 3.36 -2.92
C LEU A 332 26.54 3.37 -1.50
N ALA A 333 26.83 2.19 -0.94
CA ALA A 333 27.34 2.02 0.41
C ALA A 333 28.34 0.87 0.48
N GLN A 334 28.94 0.67 1.66
CA GLN A 334 29.89 -0.41 1.93
C GLN A 334 29.59 -1.03 3.29
N TRP A 335 29.98 -2.29 3.49
CA TRP A 335 30.01 -2.88 4.83
C TRP A 335 31.34 -2.54 5.52
N ASP A 336 31.30 -2.10 6.77
CA ASP A 336 32.51 -2.01 7.60
C ASP A 336 32.96 -3.39 8.10
N SER A 337 34.09 -3.44 8.81
CA SER A 337 34.63 -4.69 9.38
C SER A 337 33.72 -5.37 10.41
N ASN A 338 32.69 -4.68 10.90
CA ASN A 338 31.71 -5.18 11.86
C ASN A 338 30.35 -5.48 11.19
N GLY A 339 30.27 -5.44 9.86
CA GLY A 339 29.02 -5.68 9.13
C GLY A 339 28.00 -4.54 9.24
N ARG A 340 28.43 -3.31 9.55
CA ARG A 340 27.56 -2.12 9.57
C ARG A 340 27.59 -1.42 8.22
N LEU A 341 26.44 -0.91 7.79
CA LEU A 341 26.32 -0.14 6.57
C LEU A 341 26.98 1.23 6.73
N VAL A 342 27.99 1.51 5.91
CA VAL A 342 28.64 2.81 5.78
C VAL A 342 28.13 3.46 4.50
N TYR A 343 27.28 4.47 4.68
CA TYR A 343 26.69 5.25 3.60
C TYR A 343 27.19 6.69 3.66
N ASP A 344 27.81 7.16 2.58
CA ASP A 344 28.24 8.54 2.39
C ASP A 344 27.51 9.15 1.19
N PRO A 345 26.45 9.96 1.41
CA PRO A 345 25.71 10.60 0.33
C PRO A 345 26.55 11.53 -0.53
N ALA A 346 27.67 12.07 -0.02
CA ALA A 346 28.53 12.95 -0.79
C ALA A 346 29.41 12.17 -1.79
N ALA A 347 29.64 10.88 -1.53
CA ALA A 347 30.36 9.99 -2.43
C ALA A 347 29.46 9.38 -3.52
N SER A 348 28.14 9.49 -3.37
CA SER A 348 27.16 9.02 -4.35
C SER A 348 26.54 10.18 -5.14
N ASN A 349 26.05 9.91 -6.36
CA ASN A 349 25.23 10.84 -7.12
C ASN A 349 23.75 10.40 -7.09
N THR A 350 23.28 9.95 -5.94
CA THR A 350 21.98 9.31 -5.79
C THR A 350 21.23 9.88 -4.58
N THR A 351 20.02 10.32 -4.82
CA THR A 351 19.07 10.68 -3.76
C THR A 351 18.24 9.45 -3.42
N ILE A 352 18.16 9.13 -2.13
CA ILE A 352 17.38 8.03 -1.56
C ILE A 352 16.19 8.62 -0.83
N VAL A 353 14.98 8.15 -1.18
CA VAL A 353 13.74 8.47 -0.47
C VAL A 353 13.17 7.17 0.09
N ILE A 354 12.99 7.10 1.41
CA ILE A 354 12.33 5.97 2.08
C ILE A 354 11.02 6.47 2.66
N VAL A 355 9.92 5.83 2.28
CA VAL A 355 8.59 6.27 2.68
C VAL A 355 7.61 5.11 2.88
N GLY A 356 6.67 5.26 3.83
CA GLY A 356 5.53 4.34 4.04
C GLY A 356 4.27 4.84 3.31
N ASP A 357 3.52 3.95 2.65
CA ASP A 357 2.34 4.32 1.86
C ASP A 357 1.08 4.63 2.69
N ASN A 358 0.95 4.01 3.85
CA ASN A 358 -0.09 4.28 4.86
C ASN A 358 0.39 3.86 6.27
N GLY A 359 -0.45 4.08 7.28
CA GLY A 359 -0.22 3.63 8.65
C GLY A 359 -0.23 2.10 8.79
N THR A 360 0.16 1.61 9.96
CA THR A 360 0.25 0.17 10.26
C THR A 360 -1.15 -0.48 10.29
N LEU A 361 -1.26 -1.75 9.89
CA LEU A 361 -2.49 -2.54 10.07
C LEU A 361 -2.83 -2.70 11.56
N GLY A 362 -4.11 -2.56 11.94
CA GLY A 362 -4.55 -2.47 13.35
C GLY A 362 -3.99 -3.53 14.29
N THR A 363 -3.96 -4.79 13.88
CA THR A 363 -3.44 -5.91 14.66
C THR A 363 -1.92 -5.79 14.93
N ALA A 364 -1.18 -5.09 14.07
CA ALA A 364 0.26 -4.85 14.24
C ALA A 364 0.63 -3.50 14.89
N VAL A 365 -0.35 -2.62 15.16
CA VAL A 365 -0.12 -1.32 15.80
C VAL A 365 0.53 -1.46 17.18
N LYS A 366 1.49 -0.57 17.45
CA LYS A 366 2.25 -0.52 18.71
C LYS A 366 1.80 0.63 19.60
N GLN A 367 1.75 0.37 20.90
CA GLN A 367 1.44 1.39 21.90
C GLN A 367 2.47 2.54 21.88
N PRO A 368 2.06 3.81 22.10
CA PRO A 368 0.72 4.25 22.54
C PRO A 368 -0.31 4.44 21.40
N PHE A 369 0.01 4.10 20.16
CA PHE A 369 -0.91 4.23 19.03
C PHE A 369 -2.12 3.29 19.16
N ALA A 370 -3.24 3.68 18.54
CA ALA A 370 -4.54 3.05 18.72
C ALA A 370 -4.89 2.10 17.55
N PRO A 371 -5.01 0.77 17.78
CA PRO A 371 -5.39 -0.21 16.75
C PRO A 371 -6.69 0.09 16.00
N SER A 372 -7.69 0.68 16.67
CA SER A 372 -8.99 1.03 16.08
C SER A 372 -8.95 2.27 15.17
N GLN A 373 -7.81 2.96 15.13
CA GLN A 373 -7.57 4.20 14.39
C GLN A 373 -6.44 4.03 13.36
N ALA A 374 -6.14 2.78 13.01
CA ALA A 374 -5.02 2.38 12.20
C ALA A 374 -5.30 2.57 10.69
N LYS A 375 -4.55 1.86 9.83
CA LYS A 375 -4.82 1.74 8.39
C LYS A 375 -6.34 1.66 8.12
N GLY A 376 -6.80 2.41 7.12
CA GLY A 376 -8.21 2.56 6.78
C GLY A 376 -8.91 3.74 7.46
N THR A 377 -8.20 4.58 8.22
CA THR A 377 -8.79 5.76 8.88
C THR A 377 -7.90 6.99 8.76
N ALA A 378 -8.50 8.18 8.73
CA ALA A 378 -7.78 9.45 8.71
C ALA A 378 -7.23 9.89 10.08
N TYR A 379 -7.27 9.02 11.09
CA TYR A 379 -6.65 9.27 12.39
C TYR A 379 -5.12 9.14 12.32
N GLN A 380 -4.42 9.68 13.32
CA GLN A 380 -2.96 9.79 13.33
C GLN A 380 -2.27 8.43 13.12
N THR A 381 -2.79 7.35 13.69
CA THR A 381 -2.24 5.99 13.53
C THR A 381 -2.38 5.46 12.10
N GLY A 382 -3.41 5.88 11.35
CA GLY A 382 -3.69 5.42 9.98
C GLY A 382 -2.96 6.19 8.88
N ILE A 383 -2.53 7.42 9.14
CA ILE A 383 -1.94 8.30 8.09
C ILE A 383 -0.53 8.80 8.40
N TRP A 384 -0.03 8.64 9.62
CA TRP A 384 1.31 9.12 9.97
C TRP A 384 2.37 8.08 9.59
N THR A 385 3.17 8.41 8.58
CA THR A 385 4.16 7.51 7.99
C THR A 385 5.57 8.07 8.11
N PRO A 386 6.61 7.20 8.11
CA PRO A 386 7.98 7.67 8.00
C PRO A 386 8.25 8.23 6.61
N LEU A 387 9.00 9.34 6.57
CA LEU A 387 9.62 9.86 5.35
C LEU A 387 11.08 10.24 5.67
N ILE A 388 12.02 9.62 4.97
CA ILE A 388 13.45 9.89 5.05
C ILE A 388 13.94 10.32 3.67
N VAL A 389 14.73 11.40 3.63
CA VAL A 389 15.42 11.84 2.40
C VAL A 389 16.91 11.94 2.70
N ALA A 390 17.73 11.24 1.93
CA ALA A 390 19.18 11.32 1.99
C ALA A 390 19.75 11.54 0.59
N GLY A 391 20.83 12.29 0.45
CA GLY A 391 21.44 12.57 -0.85
C GLY A 391 22.42 13.74 -0.78
N PRO A 392 23.14 14.02 -1.88
CA PRO A 392 24.15 15.07 -1.92
C PRO A 392 23.58 16.49 -1.71
N GLN A 393 22.28 16.68 -1.90
CA GLN A 393 21.60 17.97 -1.68
C GLN A 393 21.34 18.28 -0.20
N VAL A 394 21.42 17.28 0.69
CA VAL A 394 21.07 17.42 2.11
C VAL A 394 22.04 18.37 2.84
N GLN A 395 21.49 19.40 3.47
CA GLN A 395 22.22 20.29 4.36
C GLN A 395 21.94 19.97 5.83
N ALA A 396 23.01 19.92 6.63
CA ALA A 396 23.00 19.53 8.04
C ALA A 396 22.28 18.17 8.27
N PRO A 397 22.90 17.05 7.87
CA PRO A 397 22.29 15.72 8.00
C PRO A 397 22.07 15.31 9.47
N ASN A 398 21.35 14.22 9.68
CA ASN A 398 20.94 13.70 10.98
C ASN A 398 20.00 14.61 11.79
N ARG A 399 19.20 15.44 11.10
CA ARG A 399 18.20 16.30 11.75
C ARG A 399 16.78 15.91 11.39
N ASP A 400 15.88 16.42 12.22
CA ASP A 400 14.45 16.24 12.06
C ASP A 400 13.84 17.48 11.39
N VAL A 401 12.89 17.26 10.48
CA VAL A 401 12.02 18.29 9.91
C VAL A 401 10.66 18.14 10.57
N GLU A 402 10.30 19.11 11.42
CA GLU A 402 9.05 19.10 12.21
C GLU A 402 7.87 19.75 11.46
N ASN A 403 8.16 20.48 10.39
CA ASN A 403 7.14 21.13 9.55
C ASN A 403 6.22 20.11 8.88
N MET A 404 4.97 20.52 8.64
CA MET A 404 3.99 19.67 7.96
C MET A 404 4.45 19.38 6.53
N VAL A 405 4.46 18.10 6.18
CA VAL A 405 4.62 17.62 4.81
C VAL A 405 3.59 16.52 4.53
N ASN A 406 3.32 16.29 3.26
CA ASN A 406 2.40 15.25 2.81
C ASN A 406 3.06 14.41 1.73
N MET A 407 2.60 13.18 1.55
CA MET A 407 3.05 12.28 0.50
C MET A 407 2.98 12.90 -0.90
N VAL A 408 2.00 13.77 -1.16
CA VAL A 408 1.91 14.48 -2.45
C VAL A 408 3.15 15.34 -2.73
N ASP A 409 3.87 15.80 -1.69
CA ASP A 409 5.09 16.62 -1.83
C ASP A 409 6.25 15.84 -2.44
N VAL A 410 6.23 14.51 -2.33
CA VAL A 410 7.30 13.68 -2.90
C VAL A 410 7.27 13.70 -4.43
N PHE A 411 6.09 13.82 -5.04
CA PHE A 411 5.97 14.02 -6.49
C PHE A 411 6.74 15.27 -6.95
N GLN A 412 6.51 16.40 -6.27
CA GLN A 412 7.23 17.64 -6.58
C GLN A 412 8.73 17.49 -6.32
N PHE A 413 9.10 16.82 -5.24
CA PHE A 413 10.51 16.58 -4.91
C PHE A 413 11.26 15.83 -6.01
N PHE A 414 10.62 14.87 -6.70
CA PHE A 414 11.25 14.21 -7.85
C PHE A 414 11.53 15.18 -8.99
N GLY A 415 10.59 16.08 -9.29
CA GLY A 415 10.82 17.17 -10.23
C GLY A 415 11.99 18.05 -9.81
N GLU A 416 12.05 18.45 -8.55
CA GLU A 416 13.10 19.31 -7.98
C GLU A 416 14.49 18.66 -8.07
N VAL A 417 14.60 17.35 -7.77
CA VAL A 417 15.86 16.59 -7.92
C VAL A 417 16.33 16.59 -9.38
N ALA A 418 15.40 16.55 -10.34
CA ALA A 418 15.67 16.60 -11.77
C ALA A 418 15.73 18.03 -12.35
N ASN A 419 15.66 19.06 -11.50
CA ASN A 419 15.64 20.48 -11.90
C ASN A 419 14.47 20.82 -12.85
N LEU A 420 13.30 20.24 -12.59
CA LEU A 420 12.03 20.51 -13.26
C LEU A 420 11.08 21.21 -12.30
N ASN A 421 10.26 22.13 -12.82
CA ASN A 421 9.12 22.67 -12.07
C ASN A 421 7.89 21.79 -12.30
N ALA A 422 7.52 20.96 -11.32
CA ALA A 422 6.39 20.04 -11.44
C ALA A 422 5.07 20.74 -11.81
N HIS A 423 4.82 21.95 -11.31
CA HIS A 423 3.58 22.71 -11.58
C HIS A 423 3.50 23.27 -13.00
N ASP A 424 4.64 23.49 -13.66
CA ASP A 424 4.67 23.91 -15.06
C ASP A 424 4.51 22.71 -16.01
N GLU A 425 4.91 21.52 -15.56
CA GLU A 425 5.05 20.33 -16.39
C GLU A 425 3.85 19.36 -16.31
N ALA A 426 3.08 19.41 -15.23
CA ALA A 426 1.93 18.55 -15.02
C ALA A 426 0.68 19.08 -15.76
N VAL A 427 -0.05 18.18 -16.42
CA VAL A 427 -1.36 18.51 -17.02
C VAL A 427 -2.41 18.77 -15.94
N GLN A 428 -2.31 18.05 -14.83
CA GLN A 428 -3.26 18.12 -13.73
C GLN A 428 -2.85 19.14 -12.66
N THR A 429 -3.82 19.73 -11.96
CA THR A 429 -3.57 20.56 -10.76
C THR A 429 -2.92 19.73 -9.66
N LEU A 430 -1.85 20.25 -9.05
CA LEU A 430 -1.10 19.56 -8.01
C LEU A 430 -1.38 20.14 -6.61
N ASP A 431 -1.42 19.27 -5.60
CA ASP A 431 -1.55 19.61 -4.16
C ASP A 431 -0.20 19.64 -3.42
N SER A 432 0.89 19.47 -4.17
CA SER A 432 2.26 19.32 -3.69
C SER A 432 2.96 20.66 -3.43
N THR A 433 3.88 20.64 -2.46
CA THR A 433 4.83 21.72 -2.16
C THR A 433 6.26 21.18 -2.10
N SER A 434 7.24 22.07 -1.91
CA SER A 434 8.66 21.75 -1.99
C SER A 434 9.17 20.97 -0.78
N LEU A 435 9.73 19.77 -1.01
CA LEU A 435 10.59 19.13 0.00
C LEU A 435 12.04 19.63 -0.11
N MET A 436 12.50 20.00 -1.30
CA MET A 436 13.87 20.46 -1.52
C MET A 436 14.20 21.69 -0.67
N ALA A 437 13.22 22.58 -0.44
CA ALA A 437 13.36 23.73 0.45
C ALA A 437 13.81 23.31 1.87
N TYR A 438 13.18 22.29 2.45
CA TYR A 438 13.59 21.74 3.74
C TYR A 438 14.90 20.95 3.67
N VAL A 439 15.19 20.32 2.53
CA VAL A 439 16.43 19.57 2.30
C VAL A 439 17.65 20.48 2.35
N GLN A 440 17.57 21.64 1.72
CA GLN A 440 18.69 22.57 1.54
C GLN A 440 18.77 23.65 2.63
N ASN A 441 17.67 23.99 3.30
CA ASN A 441 17.64 25.05 4.30
C ASN A 441 17.16 24.51 5.67
N PRO A 442 18.07 24.34 6.65
CA PRO A 442 17.70 23.92 8.00
C PRO A 442 16.78 24.90 8.76
N GLY A 443 16.74 26.18 8.34
CA GLY A 443 15.87 27.21 8.91
C GLY A 443 14.59 27.45 8.13
N GLN A 444 14.22 26.55 7.22
CA GLN A 444 13.01 26.69 6.40
C GLN A 444 11.75 26.73 7.27
N GLU A 445 10.97 27.82 7.13
CA GLU A 445 9.65 27.95 7.76
C GLU A 445 8.62 27.06 7.06
N THR A 446 7.47 26.84 7.71
CA THR A 446 6.41 25.97 7.16
C THR A 446 5.94 26.49 5.79
N LEU A 447 5.92 25.59 4.81
CA LEU A 447 5.33 25.84 3.50
C LEU A 447 3.85 25.48 3.45
N ARG A 448 3.42 24.55 4.32
CA ARG A 448 2.02 24.12 4.43
C ARG A 448 1.30 24.90 5.52
N THR A 449 0.14 25.45 5.17
CA THR A 449 -0.84 25.97 6.13
C THR A 449 -1.80 24.87 6.59
N ILE A 450 -1.98 23.83 5.77
CA ILE A 450 -2.79 22.65 6.10
C ILE A 450 -2.11 21.33 5.71
N ASN A 451 -2.53 20.25 6.36
CA ASN A 451 -2.28 18.89 5.91
C ASN A 451 -3.61 18.14 5.79
N PHE A 452 -3.75 17.27 4.79
CA PHE A 452 -5.01 16.61 4.42
C PHE A 452 -4.79 15.11 4.14
N ALA A 453 -5.76 14.30 4.57
CA ALA A 453 -5.86 12.89 4.19
C ALA A 453 -7.32 12.47 4.14
N MET A 454 -7.65 11.54 3.25
CA MET A 454 -9.02 11.05 3.07
C MET A 454 -9.02 9.60 2.62
N GLY A 455 -9.97 8.81 3.13
CA GLY A 455 -10.39 7.53 2.57
C GLY A 455 -11.91 7.55 2.34
N SER A 456 -12.37 6.85 1.30
CA SER A 456 -13.78 6.61 0.98
C SER A 456 -13.90 5.32 0.14
N PHE A 457 -14.97 5.12 -0.62
CA PHE A 457 -15.08 3.96 -1.52
C PHE A 457 -14.75 4.31 -2.96
N ASN A 458 -14.06 3.39 -3.65
CA ASN A 458 -13.82 3.49 -5.09
C ASN A 458 -15.13 3.33 -5.85
N TYR A 459 -15.14 3.82 -7.08
CA TYR A 459 -16.27 3.63 -7.98
C TYR A 459 -16.30 2.19 -8.49
N GLN A 460 -17.45 1.56 -8.30
CA GLN A 460 -17.81 0.27 -8.89
C GLN A 460 -19.08 0.44 -9.72
N ALA A 461 -19.28 -0.43 -10.71
CA ALA A 461 -20.43 -0.36 -11.60
C ALA A 461 -21.74 -0.34 -10.80
N ASN A 462 -22.67 0.54 -11.18
CA ASN A 462 -24.01 0.65 -10.58
C ASN A 462 -23.99 0.90 -9.05
N ASN A 463 -22.97 1.61 -8.54
CA ASN A 463 -22.80 1.91 -7.13
C ASN A 463 -22.71 0.67 -6.22
N THR A 464 -22.24 -0.47 -6.74
CA THR A 464 -21.91 -1.64 -5.89
C THR A 464 -20.76 -1.31 -4.92
N ARG A 465 -20.55 -2.18 -3.94
CA ARG A 465 -19.49 -2.07 -2.95
C ARG A 465 -18.86 -3.43 -2.70
N ASN A 466 -17.64 -3.41 -2.18
CA ASN A 466 -17.03 -4.60 -1.59
C ASN A 466 -17.91 -5.12 -0.45
N ALA A 467 -17.97 -6.44 -0.30
CA ALA A 467 -18.80 -7.03 0.73
C ALA A 467 -18.20 -6.83 2.14
N PRO A 468 -19.01 -6.96 3.20
CA PRO A 468 -18.55 -6.74 4.56
C PRO A 468 -17.56 -7.81 5.04
N CYS A 469 -16.55 -7.35 5.77
CA CYS A 469 -15.57 -8.15 6.48
C CYS A 469 -15.58 -7.73 7.96
N VAL A 470 -15.76 -8.68 8.87
CA VAL A 470 -15.73 -8.42 10.32
C VAL A 470 -14.38 -8.84 10.87
N ILE A 471 -13.57 -7.86 11.25
CA ILE A 471 -12.25 -8.06 11.86
C ILE A 471 -12.37 -7.71 13.34
N SER A 472 -12.17 -8.70 14.22
CA SER A 472 -12.42 -8.56 15.65
C SER A 472 -13.87 -8.10 15.92
N THR A 473 -14.09 -6.93 16.51
CA THR A 473 -15.43 -6.38 16.80
C THR A 473 -15.81 -5.23 15.85
N SER A 474 -15.15 -5.11 14.70
CA SER A 474 -15.38 -4.03 13.73
C SER A 474 -15.69 -4.58 12.34
N CYS A 475 -16.74 -4.06 11.71
CA CYS A 475 -17.10 -4.33 10.33
C CYS A 475 -16.48 -3.28 9.40
N THR A 476 -15.88 -3.73 8.31
CA THR A 476 -15.30 -2.88 7.26
C THR A 476 -15.60 -3.45 5.88
N GLN A 477 -15.55 -2.60 4.85
CA GLN A 477 -15.65 -2.97 3.44
C GLN A 477 -14.37 -2.63 2.65
N ILE A 478 -13.27 -2.38 3.37
CA ILE A 478 -11.94 -2.14 2.77
C ILE A 478 -11.38 -3.40 2.08
N PRO A 479 -11.49 -4.62 2.67
CA PRO A 479 -11.03 -5.83 1.99
C PRO A 479 -11.78 -6.06 0.67
N VAL A 480 -11.01 -6.16 -0.42
CA VAL A 480 -11.55 -6.23 -1.79
C VAL A 480 -12.03 -7.62 -2.20
N SER A 481 -11.78 -8.65 -1.37
CA SER A 481 -12.26 -10.01 -1.58
C SER A 481 -12.30 -10.82 -0.28
N LYS A 482 -12.90 -12.01 -0.34
CA LYS A 482 -12.92 -12.99 0.75
C LYS A 482 -11.53 -13.33 1.27
N SER A 483 -10.61 -13.69 0.39
CA SER A 483 -9.25 -14.09 0.79
C SER A 483 -8.51 -12.97 1.53
N VAL A 484 -8.67 -11.73 1.08
CA VAL A 484 -8.08 -10.55 1.75
C VAL A 484 -8.67 -10.34 3.14
N CYS A 485 -9.98 -10.54 3.29
CA CYS A 485 -10.62 -10.46 4.59
C CYS A 485 -10.03 -11.50 5.55
N GLU A 486 -9.86 -12.74 5.09
CA GLU A 486 -9.34 -13.87 5.88
C GLU A 486 -7.84 -13.74 6.19
N ASP A 487 -7.03 -13.29 5.22
CA ASP A 487 -5.60 -13.00 5.40
C ASP A 487 -5.38 -11.84 6.39
N ASN A 488 -6.36 -10.95 6.52
CA ASN A 488 -6.44 -9.90 7.55
C ASN A 488 -7.06 -10.38 8.87
N GLN A 489 -7.27 -11.69 9.03
CA GLN A 489 -7.85 -12.34 10.21
C GLN A 489 -9.30 -11.92 10.48
N GLY A 490 -10.04 -11.60 9.42
CA GLY A 490 -11.46 -11.28 9.45
C GLY A 490 -12.35 -12.44 9.03
N VAL A 491 -13.64 -12.29 9.34
CA VAL A 491 -14.72 -13.16 8.88
C VAL A 491 -15.41 -12.49 7.70
N TRP A 492 -15.50 -13.18 6.56
CA TRP A 492 -16.18 -12.68 5.36
C TRP A 492 -17.69 -12.87 5.47
N TRP A 493 -18.46 -11.78 5.27
CA TRP A 493 -19.93 -11.80 5.30
C TRP A 493 -20.55 -11.65 3.91
N GLY A 494 -19.74 -11.53 2.86
CA GLY A 494 -20.20 -11.45 1.48
C GLY A 494 -20.62 -12.79 0.86
N PRO A 495 -20.96 -12.81 -0.44
CA PRO A 495 -21.24 -14.05 -1.16
C PRO A 495 -20.13 -15.08 -0.97
N GLY A 496 -20.51 -16.35 -0.72
CA GLY A 496 -19.56 -17.43 -0.48
C GLY A 496 -18.95 -17.47 0.94
N TYR A 497 -19.57 -16.80 1.92
CA TYR A 497 -19.24 -17.02 3.33
C TYR A 497 -19.44 -18.50 3.72
N ASP A 498 -18.56 -19.01 4.57
CA ASP A 498 -18.56 -20.38 5.09
C ASP A 498 -18.21 -20.45 6.58
N ASP A 499 -17.92 -19.31 7.22
CA ASP A 499 -17.70 -19.24 8.65
C ASP A 499 -19.03 -19.40 9.41
N PRO A 500 -19.11 -20.31 10.40
CA PRO A 500 -20.34 -20.62 11.12
C PRO A 500 -20.84 -19.47 12.02
N SER A 501 -20.05 -18.42 12.24
CA SER A 501 -20.47 -17.23 12.99
C SER A 501 -21.31 -16.25 12.16
N VAL A 502 -21.33 -16.40 10.84
CA VAL A 502 -22.15 -15.56 9.95
C VAL A 502 -23.62 -15.97 10.07
N VAL A 503 -24.51 -14.98 10.23
CA VAL A 503 -25.96 -15.23 10.22
C VAL A 503 -26.38 -15.68 8.82
N ASP A 504 -26.85 -16.92 8.70
CA ASP A 504 -27.15 -17.52 7.40
C ASP A 504 -28.34 -16.82 6.72
N ASN A 505 -28.15 -16.43 5.46
CA ASN A 505 -29.20 -15.89 4.58
C ASN A 505 -29.36 -16.69 3.28
N GLY A 506 -29.04 -17.99 3.33
CA GLY A 506 -29.11 -18.89 2.18
C GLY A 506 -27.94 -18.71 1.20
N GLY A 507 -26.78 -18.29 1.70
CA GLY A 507 -25.54 -18.14 0.91
C GLY A 507 -25.51 -16.90 0.00
N THR A 508 -26.49 -16.00 0.12
CA THR A 508 -26.53 -14.76 -0.66
C THR A 508 -25.40 -13.81 -0.24
N GLY A 509 -25.09 -13.79 1.05
CA GLY A 509 -24.16 -12.84 1.66
C GLY A 509 -24.80 -11.47 1.87
N TYR A 510 -24.05 -10.59 2.52
CA TYR A 510 -24.43 -9.21 2.83
C TYR A 510 -23.64 -8.25 1.94
N SER A 511 -24.22 -7.09 1.64
CA SER A 511 -23.61 -6.08 0.77
C SER A 511 -22.99 -4.93 1.55
N MET A 512 -23.52 -4.61 2.74
CA MET A 512 -23.10 -3.46 3.54
C MET A 512 -22.98 -3.80 5.03
N CYS A 513 -22.07 -3.12 5.74
CA CYS A 513 -21.84 -3.36 7.16
C CYS A 513 -23.07 -3.10 8.06
N TRP A 514 -23.96 -2.19 7.68
CA TRP A 514 -25.19 -1.97 8.44
C TRP A 514 -26.14 -3.19 8.35
N GLU A 515 -26.09 -3.95 7.25
CA GLU A 515 -26.89 -5.17 7.08
C GLU A 515 -26.38 -6.30 7.98
N VAL A 516 -25.07 -6.34 8.25
CA VAL A 516 -24.48 -7.23 9.25
C VAL A 516 -25.06 -6.92 10.62
N ASN A 517 -25.09 -5.65 11.04
CA ASN A 517 -25.69 -5.26 12.33
C ASN A 517 -27.19 -5.51 12.40
N LYS A 518 -27.92 -5.35 11.28
CA LYS A 518 -29.33 -5.76 11.18
C LYS A 518 -29.48 -7.27 11.41
N ALA A 519 -28.65 -8.08 10.77
CA ALA A 519 -28.67 -9.53 10.89
C ALA A 519 -28.35 -9.99 12.33
N LEU A 520 -27.27 -9.46 12.90
CA LEU A 520 -26.88 -9.71 14.29
C LEU A 520 -28.00 -9.33 15.27
N ALA A 521 -28.60 -8.15 15.10
CA ALA A 521 -29.71 -7.71 15.96
C ALA A 521 -30.93 -8.62 15.85
N ASN A 522 -31.28 -9.08 14.65
CA ASN A 522 -32.41 -10.00 14.42
C ASN A 522 -32.16 -11.40 14.99
N ASP A 523 -30.90 -11.83 15.03
CA ASP A 523 -30.47 -13.11 15.62
C ASP A 523 -30.21 -13.01 17.14
N GLY A 524 -30.46 -11.84 17.75
CA GLY A 524 -30.25 -11.62 19.18
C GLY A 524 -28.76 -11.52 19.58
N GLN A 525 -27.87 -11.29 18.63
CA GLN A 525 -26.44 -11.10 18.84
C GLN A 525 -26.09 -9.62 19.06
N SER A 526 -24.90 -9.39 19.64
CA SER A 526 -24.39 -8.02 19.81
C SER A 526 -23.93 -7.45 18.47
N GLN A 527 -24.29 -6.20 18.22
CA GLN A 527 -23.82 -5.46 17.04
C GLN A 527 -22.31 -5.20 17.14
N VAL A 528 -21.67 -5.10 15.98
CA VAL A 528 -20.26 -4.71 15.84
C VAL A 528 -20.14 -3.22 15.55
N THR A 529 -18.97 -2.64 15.82
CA THR A 529 -18.66 -1.28 15.40
C THR A 529 -18.55 -1.25 13.87
N ILE A 530 -19.09 -0.23 13.21
CA ILE A 530 -18.94 -0.06 11.76
C ILE A 530 -17.82 0.95 11.52
N ASN A 531 -16.80 0.54 10.77
CA ASN A 531 -15.78 1.47 10.30
C ASN A 531 -16.42 2.48 9.34
N PRO A 532 -16.02 3.76 9.41
CA PRO A 532 -16.62 4.79 8.58
C PRO A 532 -16.40 4.50 7.10
N GLU A 533 -17.44 4.73 6.28
CA GLU A 533 -17.35 4.65 4.83
C GLU A 533 -16.48 5.77 4.27
N THR A 534 -16.43 6.91 4.96
CA THR A 534 -15.59 8.04 4.61
C THR A 534 -14.93 8.58 5.86
N SER A 535 -13.60 8.71 5.83
CA SER A 535 -12.79 9.25 6.91
C SER A 535 -11.90 10.34 6.36
N ILE A 536 -12.07 11.58 6.84
CA ILE A 536 -11.36 12.76 6.34
C ILE A 536 -10.63 13.41 7.51
N GLY A 537 -9.35 13.69 7.35
CA GLY A 537 -8.51 14.39 8.31
C GLY A 537 -7.95 15.66 7.69
N LEU A 538 -8.13 16.79 8.36
CA LEU A 538 -7.45 18.04 8.02
C LEU A 538 -6.86 18.66 9.28
N ARG A 539 -5.61 19.12 9.21
CA ARG A 539 -4.96 19.83 10.32
C ARG A 539 -4.32 21.13 9.88
N ASN A 540 -4.12 22.02 10.85
CA ASN A 540 -3.06 23.02 10.83
C ASN A 540 -1.87 22.53 11.69
N GLU A 541 -0.94 23.41 12.07
CA GLU A 541 0.20 23.01 12.90
C GLU A 541 -0.19 22.43 14.27
N GLN A 542 -1.29 22.89 14.89
CA GLN A 542 -1.62 22.62 16.30
C GLN A 542 -2.88 21.76 16.50
N TYR A 543 -3.80 21.78 15.55
CA TYR A 543 -5.12 21.16 15.68
C TYR A 543 -5.50 20.37 14.44
N LYS A 544 -6.22 19.27 14.66
CA LYS A 544 -6.72 18.38 13.61
C LYS A 544 -8.22 18.17 13.79
N LEU A 545 -8.96 18.35 12.69
CA LEU A 545 -10.35 17.95 12.55
C LEU A 545 -10.41 16.60 11.83
N VAL A 546 -11.14 15.65 12.41
CA VAL A 546 -11.50 14.39 11.76
C VAL A 546 -13.00 14.38 11.54
N ARG A 547 -13.44 14.08 10.30
CA ARG A 547 -14.84 13.87 9.91
C ARG A 547 -15.00 12.42 9.45
N ASN A 548 -15.87 11.68 10.13
CA ASN A 548 -16.24 10.32 9.78
C ASN A 548 -17.71 10.26 9.37
N ILE A 549 -18.00 9.55 8.29
CA ILE A 549 -19.36 9.30 7.79
C ILE A 549 -19.58 7.79 7.78
N THR A 550 -20.63 7.34 8.44
CA THR A 550 -20.95 5.91 8.64
C THR A 550 -22.40 5.63 8.27
N GLN A 551 -22.68 4.47 7.68
CA GLN A 551 -24.03 3.94 7.51
C GLN A 551 -24.34 2.98 8.66
N GLU A 552 -25.29 3.34 9.51
CA GLU A 552 -25.64 2.58 10.71
C GLU A 552 -27.00 1.88 10.56
N TYR A 553 -27.15 0.76 11.26
CA TYR A 553 -28.44 0.12 11.41
C TYR A 553 -29.29 0.85 12.45
N ASP A 554 -30.50 1.26 12.07
CA ASP A 554 -31.50 1.83 12.96
C ASP A 554 -32.77 0.98 12.89
N ALA A 555 -33.19 0.43 14.04
CA ALA A 555 -34.37 -0.42 14.14
C ALA A 555 -35.68 0.31 13.80
N SER A 556 -35.70 1.65 13.84
CA SER A 556 -36.85 2.46 13.41
C SER A 556 -36.99 2.55 11.89
N THR A 557 -35.91 2.32 11.14
CA THR A 557 -35.87 2.31 9.66
C THR A 557 -35.21 1.02 9.16
N PRO A 558 -35.81 -0.16 9.40
CA PRO A 558 -35.11 -1.45 9.26
C PRO A 558 -34.71 -1.83 7.83
N ASN A 559 -35.15 -1.08 6.81
CA ASN A 559 -34.87 -1.35 5.40
C ASN A 559 -33.96 -0.29 4.75
N SER A 560 -33.40 0.62 5.53
CA SER A 560 -32.49 1.65 5.04
C SER A 560 -31.47 2.01 6.12
N PRO A 561 -30.20 2.25 5.77
CA PRO A 561 -29.25 2.72 6.75
C PRO A 561 -29.59 4.15 7.20
N ARG A 562 -29.17 4.49 8.43
CA ARG A 562 -29.08 5.87 8.89
C ARG A 562 -27.67 6.35 8.67
N THR A 563 -27.50 7.41 7.88
CA THR A 563 -26.20 8.07 7.74
C THR A 563 -25.90 8.91 9.00
N THR A 564 -24.77 8.63 9.64
CA THR A 564 -24.27 9.37 10.79
C THR A 564 -22.97 10.08 10.39
N THR A 565 -22.85 11.38 10.68
CA THR A 565 -21.60 12.14 10.54
C THR A 565 -21.10 12.53 11.92
N VAL A 566 -19.86 12.16 12.22
CA VAL A 566 -19.17 12.52 13.47
C VAL A 566 -17.96 13.37 13.13
N GLU A 567 -17.87 14.54 13.74
CA GLU A 567 -16.71 15.40 13.66
C GLU A 567 -16.05 15.49 15.04
N GLN A 568 -14.72 15.45 15.06
CA GLN A 568 -13.91 15.46 16.29
C GLN A 568 -12.71 16.39 16.11
N LEU A 569 -12.41 17.20 17.13
CA LEU A 569 -11.30 18.14 17.08
C LEU A 569 -10.25 17.77 18.12
N PHE A 570 -9.01 17.62 17.68
CA PHE A 570 -7.89 17.22 18.54
C PHE A 570 -6.79 18.28 18.53
N GLN A 571 -6.17 18.51 19.69
CA GLN A 571 -4.85 19.12 19.74
C GLN A 571 -3.79 18.05 19.49
N ILE A 572 -2.86 18.32 18.58
CA ILE A 572 -1.86 17.35 18.12
C ILE A 572 -0.44 17.88 18.38
N ASN A 573 0.51 16.95 18.55
CA ASN A 573 1.94 17.22 18.53
C ASN A 573 2.70 15.94 18.18
N GLN A 574 3.96 16.10 17.77
CA GLN A 574 4.81 15.00 17.32
C GLN A 574 5.89 14.65 18.37
N ASP A 575 5.63 14.87 19.66
CA ASP A 575 6.59 14.63 20.74
C ASP A 575 7.09 13.16 20.71
N LYS A 576 8.40 12.98 20.86
CA LYS A 576 9.05 11.65 20.79
C LYS A 576 8.69 10.74 21.96
N ASN A 577 8.44 11.31 23.13
CA ASN A 577 8.18 10.53 24.34
C ASN A 577 6.68 10.29 24.54
N ARG A 578 5.85 11.30 24.23
CA ARG A 578 4.40 11.23 24.44
C ARG A 578 3.65 12.03 23.37
N PRO A 579 3.50 11.49 22.15
CA PRO A 579 2.76 12.17 21.10
C PRO A 579 1.30 12.33 21.52
N LEU A 580 0.70 13.44 21.10
CA LEU A 580 -0.72 13.69 21.28
C LEU A 580 -1.50 13.04 20.14
N LEU A 581 -2.14 11.91 20.44
CA LEU A 581 -2.94 11.11 19.50
C LEU A 581 -4.44 11.45 19.57
N ASP A 582 -5.18 11.08 18.52
CA ASP A 582 -6.59 11.39 18.30
C ASP A 582 -7.55 10.55 19.18
N THR A 583 -7.26 10.37 20.47
CA THR A 583 -8.04 9.49 21.34
C THR A 583 -9.38 10.13 21.76
N PRO A 584 -10.46 9.35 21.93
CA PRO A 584 -11.80 9.91 22.24
C PRO A 584 -11.86 10.78 23.50
N ASP A 585 -11.03 10.52 24.51
CA ASP A 585 -10.93 11.32 25.74
C ASP A 585 -10.30 12.71 25.53
N ARG A 586 -9.74 12.96 24.34
CA ARG A 586 -9.06 14.21 23.97
C ARG A 586 -9.81 15.02 22.92
N ASP A 587 -11.02 14.60 22.58
CA ASP A 587 -11.88 15.32 21.65
C ASP A 587 -12.39 16.63 22.28
N LEU A 588 -11.90 17.75 21.75
CA LEU A 588 -12.18 19.09 22.23
C LEU A 588 -13.62 19.53 21.95
N LEU A 589 -14.38 18.81 21.11
CA LEU A 589 -15.80 19.09 20.85
C LEU A 589 -16.74 18.51 21.92
N GLN A 590 -16.26 17.65 22.82
CA GLN A 590 -17.06 17.17 23.95
C GLN A 590 -17.33 18.27 24.99
N ALA A 591 -16.41 19.23 25.12
CA ALA A 591 -16.54 20.39 26.01
C ALA A 591 -15.91 21.64 25.37
N PRO A 592 -16.52 22.21 24.32
CA PRO A 592 -15.88 23.22 23.50
C PRO A 592 -15.84 24.59 24.20
N THR A 593 -14.75 25.32 23.98
CA THR A 593 -14.62 26.75 24.32
C THR A 593 -14.87 27.62 23.09
N SER A 594 -15.07 28.93 23.26
CA SER A 594 -15.16 29.86 22.12
C SER A 594 -13.93 29.82 21.21
N GLN A 595 -12.73 29.62 21.78
CA GLN A 595 -11.50 29.46 21.01
C GLN A 595 -11.51 28.15 20.21
N THR A 596 -11.92 27.05 20.84
CA THR A 596 -12.03 25.73 20.20
C THR A 596 -13.02 25.75 19.04
N LEU A 597 -14.17 26.42 19.21
CA LEU A 597 -15.18 26.55 18.15
C LEU A 597 -14.65 27.36 16.96
N ALA A 598 -13.93 28.46 17.20
CA ALA A 598 -13.33 29.24 16.12
C ALA A 598 -12.30 28.43 15.31
N ILE A 599 -11.51 27.58 15.99
CA ILE A 599 -10.58 26.66 15.33
C ILE A 599 -11.33 25.59 14.52
N TYR A 600 -12.38 25.01 15.10
CA TYR A 600 -13.24 24.06 14.42
C TYR A 600 -13.83 24.65 13.14
N ASP A 601 -14.40 25.86 13.21
CA ASP A 601 -15.03 26.53 12.07
C ASP A 601 -14.01 26.80 10.94
N ASP A 602 -12.79 27.25 11.28
CA ASP A 602 -11.70 27.46 10.32
C ASP A 602 -11.26 26.16 9.63
N LEU A 603 -10.98 25.11 10.40
CA LEU A 603 -10.55 23.82 9.85
C LEU A 603 -11.67 23.16 9.03
N LYS A 604 -12.93 23.28 9.49
CA LYS A 604 -14.09 22.78 8.76
C LYS A 604 -14.23 23.50 7.42
N GLN A 605 -14.13 24.84 7.40
CA GLN A 605 -14.19 25.61 6.18
C GLN A 605 -13.09 25.19 5.19
N LYS A 606 -11.85 25.05 5.65
CA LYS A 606 -10.73 24.60 4.81
C LYS A 606 -10.94 23.17 4.29
N MET A 607 -11.47 22.28 5.12
CA MET A 607 -11.80 20.91 4.69
C MET A 607 -12.85 20.92 3.58
N ASP A 608 -13.92 21.69 3.75
CA ASP A 608 -14.97 21.81 2.75
C ASP A 608 -14.45 22.45 1.45
N GLN A 609 -13.49 23.39 1.54
CA GLN A 609 -12.82 23.95 0.36
C GLN A 609 -11.95 22.93 -0.37
N VAL A 610 -11.15 22.10 0.33
CA VAL A 610 -10.35 21.03 -0.30
C VAL A 610 -11.28 20.04 -1.03
N LEU A 611 -12.39 19.65 -0.40
CA LEU A 611 -13.35 18.72 -1.02
C LEU A 611 -14.05 19.33 -2.25
N ALA A 612 -14.23 20.65 -2.28
CA ALA A 612 -14.81 21.37 -3.42
C ALA A 612 -13.76 21.85 -4.45
N SER A 613 -12.48 21.52 -4.26
CA SER A 613 -11.37 22.11 -5.02
C SER A 613 -11.16 21.51 -6.42
N ASN A 614 -11.94 20.49 -6.76
CA ASN A 614 -11.89 19.78 -8.04
C ASN A 614 -13.27 19.80 -8.72
N PRO A 615 -13.69 20.92 -9.35
CA PRO A 615 -14.97 21.00 -10.03
C PRO A 615 -15.11 19.91 -11.10
N LEU A 616 -16.31 19.37 -11.27
CA LEU A 616 -16.60 18.39 -12.32
C LEU A 616 -16.38 19.00 -13.71
N CYS A 617 -15.82 18.23 -14.63
CA CYS A 617 -15.65 18.57 -16.03
C CYS A 617 -16.29 17.49 -16.91
N PRO A 618 -17.63 17.50 -17.08
CA PRO A 618 -18.32 16.44 -17.81
C PRO A 618 -17.85 16.36 -19.27
N GLY A 619 -17.40 15.18 -19.70
CA GLY A 619 -16.92 14.95 -21.06
C GLY A 619 -15.41 15.08 -21.26
N ASP A 620 -14.67 15.55 -20.25
CA ASP A 620 -13.19 15.55 -20.25
C ASP A 620 -12.68 14.25 -19.63
N GLY A 621 -12.09 13.38 -20.47
CA GLY A 621 -11.47 12.13 -20.02
C GLY A 621 -9.94 12.17 -20.02
N ASN A 622 -9.33 13.21 -20.59
CA ASN A 622 -7.87 13.35 -20.71
C ASN A 622 -7.25 14.27 -19.63
N LEU A 623 -8.07 14.87 -18.77
CA LEU A 623 -7.71 15.73 -17.64
C LEU A 623 -7.13 17.09 -18.04
N ASP A 624 -7.30 17.52 -19.28
CA ASP A 624 -6.80 18.82 -19.77
C ASP A 624 -7.74 20.00 -19.48
N ARG A 625 -8.92 19.73 -18.88
CA ARG A 625 -9.98 20.69 -18.53
C ARG A 625 -10.68 21.32 -19.73
N VAL A 626 -10.55 20.75 -20.92
CA VAL A 626 -11.11 21.28 -22.17
C VAL A 626 -11.77 20.16 -22.96
N VAL A 627 -13.11 20.14 -22.99
CA VAL A 627 -13.84 19.13 -23.77
C VAL A 627 -13.75 19.47 -25.26
N ASN A 628 -12.95 18.71 -26.02
CA ASN A 628 -12.63 19.05 -27.40
C ASN A 628 -12.56 17.83 -28.35
N GLY A 629 -11.95 18.01 -29.52
CA GLY A 629 -11.82 16.95 -30.53
C GLY A 629 -11.02 15.74 -30.03
N ASP A 630 -10.02 15.97 -29.18
CA ASP A 630 -9.18 14.91 -28.60
C ASP A 630 -10.01 13.98 -27.72
N ASP A 631 -11.00 14.50 -26.97
CA ASP A 631 -11.93 13.69 -26.20
C ASP A 631 -12.81 12.81 -27.08
N VAL A 632 -13.32 13.37 -28.17
CA VAL A 632 -14.12 12.61 -29.14
C VAL A 632 -13.29 11.49 -29.76
N GLU A 633 -12.04 11.76 -30.13
CA GLU A 633 -11.13 10.78 -30.71
C GLU A 633 -10.75 9.67 -29.71
N ASN A 634 -10.38 10.05 -28.48
CA ASN A 634 -10.04 9.11 -27.42
C ASN A 634 -11.23 8.21 -27.07
N TRP A 635 -12.40 8.80 -26.83
CA TRP A 635 -13.62 8.04 -26.58
C TRP A 635 -13.95 7.10 -27.74
N ALA A 636 -13.94 7.58 -28.99
CA ALA A 636 -14.30 6.76 -30.14
C ALA A 636 -13.35 5.58 -30.33
N ARG A 637 -12.05 5.77 -30.05
CA ARG A 637 -11.04 4.71 -30.03
C ARG A 637 -11.34 3.69 -28.94
N ILE A 638 -11.53 4.14 -27.70
CA ILE A 638 -11.76 3.27 -26.54
C ILE A 638 -13.08 2.52 -26.67
N ALA A 639 -14.17 3.18 -27.07
CA ALA A 639 -15.47 2.54 -27.25
C ALA A 639 -15.44 1.43 -28.32
N ARG A 640 -14.63 1.62 -29.38
CA ARG A 640 -14.46 0.65 -30.46
C ARG A 640 -13.57 -0.53 -30.06
N ASP A 641 -12.42 -0.24 -29.46
CA ASP A 641 -11.35 -1.22 -29.24
C ASP A 641 -11.49 -1.95 -27.88
N TRP A 642 -12.10 -1.29 -26.88
CA TRP A 642 -12.25 -1.80 -25.52
C TRP A 642 -13.71 -1.90 -25.06
N GLY A 643 -14.48 -0.82 -25.14
CA GLY A 643 -15.92 -0.77 -24.84
C GLY A 643 -16.34 -1.02 -23.38
N LYS A 644 -15.40 -1.27 -22.47
CA LYS A 644 -15.65 -1.42 -21.02
C LYS A 644 -15.23 -0.14 -20.28
N SER A 645 -15.21 -0.19 -18.95
CA SER A 645 -14.78 0.91 -18.09
C SER A 645 -13.45 1.51 -18.53
N SER A 646 -13.39 2.84 -18.56
CA SER A 646 -12.22 3.64 -18.93
C SER A 646 -12.31 5.03 -18.30
N MET A 647 -11.34 5.92 -18.57
CA MET A 647 -11.44 7.33 -18.17
C MET A 647 -12.61 8.07 -18.87
N TYR A 648 -13.18 7.47 -19.92
CA TYR A 648 -14.33 7.98 -20.69
C TYR A 648 -15.63 7.21 -20.38
N ASP A 649 -15.67 6.42 -19.31
CA ASP A 649 -16.91 5.96 -18.66
C ASP A 649 -17.36 7.09 -17.72
N PHE A 650 -18.44 7.79 -18.06
CA PHE A 650 -18.94 8.93 -17.30
C PHE A 650 -20.23 8.58 -16.55
N MET A 651 -20.49 9.28 -15.45
CA MET A 651 -21.71 9.02 -14.68
C MET A 651 -23.00 9.29 -15.48
N VAL A 652 -23.86 8.28 -15.56
CA VAL A 652 -25.21 8.34 -16.12
C VAL A 652 -26.21 8.19 -14.98
N SER A 653 -27.06 9.20 -14.76
CA SER A 653 -28.05 9.20 -13.68
C SER A 653 -27.46 8.97 -12.27
N GLY A 654 -26.23 9.45 -12.03
CA GLY A 654 -25.57 9.38 -10.71
C GLY A 654 -24.80 8.08 -10.43
N ALA A 655 -24.54 7.26 -11.45
CA ALA A 655 -23.70 6.07 -11.34
C ALA A 655 -22.84 5.88 -12.59
N PHE A 656 -21.68 5.28 -12.45
CA PHE A 656 -20.92 4.71 -13.57
C PHE A 656 -21.53 3.35 -13.94
N ASP A 657 -21.73 3.10 -15.23
CA ASP A 657 -22.32 1.84 -15.71
C ASP A 657 -21.25 0.77 -16.02
N GLY A 658 -19.97 1.16 -15.99
CA GLY A 658 -18.83 0.27 -16.24
C GLY A 658 -18.50 0.10 -17.72
N LEU A 659 -19.03 0.94 -18.60
CA LEU A 659 -18.90 0.85 -20.05
C LEU A 659 -18.44 2.18 -20.64
N THR A 660 -17.72 2.10 -21.77
CA THR A 660 -17.41 3.27 -22.60
C THR A 660 -18.15 3.11 -23.91
N ASN A 661 -19.25 3.83 -24.09
CA ASN A 661 -20.22 3.58 -25.15
C ASN A 661 -20.85 4.87 -25.72
N ALA A 662 -21.88 4.73 -26.57
CA ALA A 662 -22.55 5.86 -27.21
C ALA A 662 -23.19 6.87 -26.23
N THR A 663 -23.54 6.43 -25.02
CA THR A 663 -24.05 7.29 -23.95
C THR A 663 -22.98 8.28 -23.48
N ASP A 664 -21.76 7.79 -23.26
CA ASP A 664 -20.60 8.63 -22.91
C ASP A 664 -20.25 9.61 -24.03
N GLY A 665 -20.31 9.15 -25.28
CA GLY A 665 -20.13 10.01 -26.45
C GLY A 665 -21.17 11.14 -26.51
N GLY A 666 -22.40 10.88 -26.05
CA GLY A 666 -23.42 11.90 -25.88
C GLY A 666 -23.06 12.95 -24.84
N ILE A 667 -22.44 12.56 -23.72
CA ILE A 667 -21.94 13.48 -22.68
C ILE A 667 -20.85 14.39 -23.26
N ILE A 668 -19.87 13.82 -23.97
CA ILE A 668 -18.80 14.60 -24.63
C ILE A 668 -19.41 15.58 -25.64
N GLN A 669 -20.30 15.10 -26.50
CA GLN A 669 -20.91 15.92 -27.55
C GLN A 669 -21.75 17.08 -26.99
N ASN A 670 -22.42 16.87 -25.85
CA ASN A 670 -23.21 17.90 -25.17
C ASN A 670 -22.33 18.97 -24.51
N ASN A 671 -21.06 18.66 -24.22
CA ASN A 671 -20.11 19.58 -23.58
C ASN A 671 -18.99 20.03 -24.54
N LEU A 672 -19.05 19.70 -25.82
CA LEU A 672 -17.99 20.01 -26.79
C LEU A 672 -17.71 21.52 -26.89
N ASN A 673 -16.44 21.89 -26.91
CA ASN A 673 -15.91 23.27 -26.86
C ASN A 673 -16.15 23.99 -25.51
N THR A 674 -16.23 23.22 -24.42
CA THR A 674 -16.33 23.78 -23.06
C THR A 674 -14.95 23.81 -22.41
N ASN A 675 -14.57 24.98 -21.90
CA ASN A 675 -13.48 25.11 -20.93
C ASN A 675 -14.09 24.97 -19.54
N CYS A 676 -13.65 23.95 -18.80
CA CYS A 676 -14.17 23.68 -17.47
C CYS A 676 -13.63 24.64 -16.42
N ASP A 677 -14.36 24.76 -15.32
CA ASP A 677 -13.91 25.54 -14.17
C ASP A 677 -12.54 25.03 -13.67
N PRO A 678 -11.62 25.94 -13.32
CA PRO A 678 -10.29 25.58 -12.89
C PRO A 678 -10.34 24.84 -11.56
N ALA A 679 -9.59 23.75 -11.46
CA ALA A 679 -9.20 23.20 -10.17
C ALA A 679 -8.15 24.11 -9.51
N TYR A 680 -8.15 24.14 -8.18
CA TYR A 680 -7.20 24.92 -7.38
C TYR A 680 -6.72 24.09 -6.20
N ALA A 681 -5.50 24.31 -5.72
CA ALA A 681 -4.94 23.62 -4.57
C ALA A 681 -4.95 24.50 -3.31
N ILE A 682 -4.98 23.86 -2.15
CA ILE A 682 -4.87 24.50 -0.84
C ILE A 682 -3.75 23.77 -0.11
N TYR A 683 -2.70 24.49 0.27
CA TYR A 683 -1.53 23.92 0.95
C TYR A 683 -1.18 24.68 2.22
#